data_AF-A0A1A8GIE4-F1
#
_entry.id   AF-A0A1A8GIE4-F1
#
_cell.length_a   1.000
_cell.length_b   1.000
_cell.length_c   1.000
_cell.angle_alpha   90.00
_cell.angle_beta   90.00
_cell.angle_gamma   90.00
#
_symmetry.space_group_name_H-M   'P 1'
#
loop_
_entity.id
_entity.type
_entity.pdbx_description
1 polymer ?
#
loop_
_entity_poly.entity_id
_entity_poly.type
_entity_poly.pdbx_seq_one_letter_code
_entity_poly.pdbx_strand_id
1 'polypeptide(L)'
;VRPMFKLAWTPFLAAFSVGLQDCDDTEVASLCLEGIRCAIRIACIFSIQLERDAYVQALARFTLLTASSGIAEMKQKNIDTIKTLITVAHTDGNYLGNSWHEILKCISQLELAQLIGTGVKARYISGTVRGREGFITSTKEQSSDEYLGLVGGTVDRKQIASIQESIGETSSQSVVVAVDRIFTGSTRLDGNAIVDFVRWLCAVSMDELASPTHPRMFSLQKIVEISYYNMGRIRLQWSRIWEVIGDHFNKVGCNPNEDVAIFAVDSLRQLSMKFLEKGELANFRFQKDFLRPFEHIMKKNRSPTIRDMVVRCIAQMVNSQAANIRSGWKNIFSVFHLAASDQDESIVELAFQTTGHIVTNVFEKHFAATIDSFQDAVKCLSEFACNASFPDTSMEAIRLIRHCAKYVSERPQAFKDYTSDDMNVAPEDRVWVRGWFPILFELSCIINRCKLDVRTRGLTVMFEVMKTYGHTFEKHWWQDLFRIVFRIFDNMKLPEQQTEKAEWMTTTCNHALYAICDVFTQYFESLNSLLLDDILAQLYWCVQQDNEQLARSGTNCLENVVILNGEKFSLETWDKTCNCILDIFKTTIPHALLTWRPAGAEGEPFTSHGLSDKQLDSISQKSLDIQSRSEDQNSISSADRAAVDARRQSQHSTASGLSEDVSRNRNPTKIQEQRLFSALLIKCVVQLELIQTIDNIVFFPATSKKEDAENFAAAQRDAAGVAGVRVETQDQGMYHYLTSEQLFKLLDCLLESHCFAKAFNSNNDQRTLLWKAGFKGKSKPNLLKQETSSLACGLRILFRMYTDERRRDAWEEVQRRLLNVCSEAISYFLALTSESHREAWTNLLLLFLTKVLKISDERFKAHASRYYPLLCEIMQFDLIPELRAVLRKFYLRIGIVFHIAQLPEPEARPDRGRAEPVTDTEVGEEAGEEAQ
;
A
#
# COMPACT_ATOMS: atom_id res chain seq x y z
N VAL A 1 -0.84 -17.43 73.93
CA VAL A 1 0.05 -18.21 73.04
C VAL A 1 0.96 -17.34 72.18
N ARG A 2 0.46 -16.51 71.25
CA ARG A 2 1.31 -15.67 70.38
C ARG A 2 2.38 -14.83 71.13
N PRO A 3 2.07 -14.07 72.20
CA PRO A 3 3.10 -13.32 72.95
C PRO A 3 4.10 -14.22 73.69
N MET A 4 3.64 -15.39 74.18
CA MET A 4 4.50 -16.35 74.88
C MET A 4 5.53 -16.95 73.92
N PHE A 5 5.09 -17.36 72.73
CA PHE A 5 5.99 -17.92 71.72
C PHE A 5 6.98 -16.88 71.20
N LYS A 6 6.55 -15.63 71.01
CA LYS A 6 7.46 -14.52 70.64
C LYS A 6 8.61 -14.28 71.62
N LEU A 7 8.43 -14.62 72.89
CA LEU A 7 9.49 -14.52 73.90
C LEU A 7 10.36 -15.78 73.98
N ALA A 8 9.79 -16.95 73.70
CA ALA A 8 10.43 -18.25 73.93
C ALA A 8 11.05 -18.90 72.68
N TRP A 9 10.74 -18.41 71.48
CA TRP A 9 11.13 -19.10 70.25
C TRP A 9 12.66 -19.15 70.03
N THR A 10 13.41 -18.11 70.37
CA THR A 10 14.87 -18.11 70.16
C THR A 10 15.59 -19.16 71.03
N PRO A 11 15.33 -19.25 72.35
CA PRO A 11 15.84 -20.36 73.16
C PRO A 11 15.42 -21.75 72.66
N PHE A 12 14.17 -21.92 72.20
CA PHE A 12 13.69 -23.19 71.65
C PHE A 12 14.40 -23.56 70.36
N LEU A 13 14.56 -22.60 69.43
CA LEU A 13 15.29 -22.81 68.19
C LEU A 13 16.74 -23.21 68.47
N ALA A 14 17.40 -22.54 69.41
CA ALA A 14 18.77 -22.87 69.81
C ALA A 14 18.85 -24.29 70.40
N ALA A 15 17.97 -24.64 71.34
CA ALA A 15 17.96 -25.96 71.97
C ALA A 15 17.76 -27.09 70.96
N PHE A 16 16.77 -26.96 70.06
CA PHE A 16 16.52 -27.97 69.02
C PHE A 16 17.66 -28.04 68.00
N SER A 17 18.25 -26.90 67.62
CA SER A 17 19.36 -26.86 66.67
C SER A 17 20.63 -27.51 67.22
N VAL A 18 20.98 -27.22 68.49
CA VAL A 18 22.11 -27.85 69.18
C VAL A 18 21.89 -29.36 69.32
N GLY A 19 20.68 -29.78 69.72
CA GLY A 19 20.33 -31.19 69.80
C GLY A 19 20.47 -31.93 68.46
N LEU A 20 20.09 -31.30 67.34
CA LEU A 20 20.26 -31.88 66.00
C LEU A 20 21.70 -31.88 65.51
N GLN A 21 22.49 -30.88 65.89
CA GLN A 21 23.87 -30.73 65.46
C GLN A 21 24.79 -31.71 66.21
N ASP A 22 24.75 -31.68 67.54
CA ASP A 22 25.76 -32.28 68.41
C ASP A 22 25.40 -33.69 68.89
N CYS A 23 24.14 -34.13 68.73
CA CYS A 23 23.68 -35.46 69.11
C CYS A 23 23.44 -36.35 67.88
N ASP A 24 23.89 -37.61 67.94
CA ASP A 24 23.63 -38.65 66.94
C ASP A 24 22.57 -39.66 67.42
N ASP A 25 21.98 -39.45 68.60
CA ASP A 25 20.87 -40.25 69.12
C ASP A 25 19.59 -40.01 68.30
N THR A 26 18.98 -41.08 67.82
CA THR A 26 17.79 -41.04 66.95
C THR A 26 16.53 -40.54 67.67
N GLU A 27 16.40 -40.80 68.97
CA GLU A 27 15.28 -40.34 69.79
C GLU A 27 15.39 -38.83 70.05
N VAL A 28 16.60 -38.35 70.41
CA VAL A 28 16.87 -36.92 70.60
C VAL A 28 16.64 -36.14 69.30
N ALA A 29 17.14 -36.65 68.17
CA ALA A 29 16.91 -36.05 66.85
C ALA A 29 15.42 -36.01 66.50
N SER A 30 14.66 -37.10 66.75
CA SER A 30 13.22 -37.16 66.52
C SER A 30 12.46 -36.12 67.34
N LEU A 31 12.77 -35.98 68.64
CA LEU A 31 12.14 -34.99 69.53
C LEU A 31 12.47 -33.56 69.11
N CYS A 32 13.70 -33.28 68.67
CA CYS A 32 14.09 -31.96 68.17
C CYS A 32 13.38 -31.62 66.85
N LEU A 33 13.26 -32.56 65.92
CA LEU A 33 12.51 -32.38 64.68
C LEU A 33 11.02 -32.14 64.94
N GLU A 34 10.43 -32.90 65.87
CA GLU A 34 9.03 -32.71 66.29
C GLU A 34 8.83 -31.33 66.96
N GLY A 35 9.78 -30.92 67.79
CA GLY A 35 9.80 -29.59 68.41
C GLY A 35 9.84 -28.46 67.38
N ILE A 36 10.73 -28.55 66.38
CA ILE A 36 10.80 -27.59 65.26
C ILE A 36 9.50 -27.61 64.45
N ARG A 37 8.95 -28.79 64.13
CA ARG A 37 7.68 -28.93 63.40
C ARG A 37 6.52 -28.25 64.14
N CYS A 38 6.39 -28.49 65.44
CA CYS A 38 5.39 -27.83 66.28
C CYS A 38 5.60 -26.31 66.35
N ALA A 39 6.84 -25.85 66.46
CA ALA A 39 7.18 -24.44 66.48
C ALA A 39 6.80 -23.73 65.16
N ILE A 40 7.07 -24.37 64.02
CA ILE A 40 6.63 -23.90 62.70
C ILE A 40 5.10 -23.84 62.64
N ARG A 41 4.40 -24.89 63.10
CA ARG A 41 2.93 -24.91 63.13
C ARG A 41 2.35 -23.76 63.94
N ILE A 42 2.91 -23.46 65.11
CA ILE A 42 2.51 -22.31 65.95
C ILE A 42 2.76 -21.00 65.19
N ALA A 43 3.93 -20.84 64.59
CA ALA A 43 4.28 -19.63 63.84
C ALA A 43 3.34 -19.42 62.63
N CYS A 44 2.99 -20.50 61.93
CA CYS A 44 2.02 -20.51 60.83
C CYS A 44 0.62 -20.08 61.29
N ILE A 45 0.07 -20.72 62.33
CA ILE A 45 -1.28 -20.43 62.87
C ILE A 45 -1.41 -18.98 63.32
N PHE A 46 -0.38 -18.43 63.97
CA PHE A 46 -0.39 -17.06 64.48
C PHE A 46 0.19 -16.02 63.51
N SER A 47 0.53 -16.43 62.28
CA SER A 47 1.10 -15.58 61.24
C SER A 47 2.28 -14.74 61.73
N ILE A 48 3.26 -15.39 62.37
CA ILE A 48 4.48 -14.75 62.87
C ILE A 48 5.65 -15.09 61.94
N GLN A 49 5.89 -14.19 60.99
CA GLN A 49 6.72 -14.45 59.82
C GLN A 49 8.19 -14.69 60.15
N LEU A 50 8.79 -13.85 61.01
CA LEU A 50 10.22 -13.94 61.34
C LEU A 50 10.56 -15.30 61.94
N GLU A 51 9.75 -15.75 62.89
CA GLU A 51 9.92 -17.00 63.62
C GLU A 51 9.72 -18.18 62.67
N ARG A 52 8.66 -18.15 61.85
CA ARG A 52 8.40 -19.19 60.85
C ARG A 52 9.58 -19.33 59.89
N ASP A 53 10.02 -18.22 59.31
CA ASP A 53 11.11 -18.19 58.33
C ASP A 53 12.42 -18.71 58.97
N ALA A 54 12.72 -18.33 60.22
CA ALA A 54 13.90 -18.79 60.96
C ALA A 54 13.88 -20.30 61.26
N TYR A 55 12.75 -20.85 61.73
CA TYR A 55 12.64 -22.30 61.97
C TYR A 55 12.71 -23.10 60.67
N VAL A 56 12.07 -22.64 59.59
CA VAL A 56 12.13 -23.32 58.29
C VAL A 56 13.54 -23.26 57.71
N GLN A 57 14.24 -22.12 57.81
CA GLN A 57 15.62 -21.99 57.35
C GLN A 57 16.58 -22.89 58.16
N ALA A 58 16.39 -22.99 59.48
CA ALA A 58 17.15 -23.92 60.31
C ALA A 58 16.91 -25.38 59.89
N LEU A 59 15.63 -25.76 59.70
CA LEU A 59 15.25 -27.10 59.25
C LEU A 59 15.85 -27.41 57.86
N ALA A 60 15.79 -26.46 56.92
CA ALA A 60 16.38 -26.57 55.60
C ALA A 60 17.90 -26.77 55.66
N ARG A 61 18.62 -26.04 56.52
CA ARG A 61 20.06 -26.19 56.71
C ARG A 61 20.44 -27.58 57.24
N PHE A 62 19.67 -28.15 58.16
CA PHE A 62 19.92 -29.49 58.70
C PHE A 62 19.64 -30.62 57.71
N THR A 63 19.03 -30.34 56.55
CA THR A 63 18.96 -31.33 55.46
C THR A 63 20.32 -31.60 54.81
N LEU A 64 21.30 -30.70 54.96
CA LEU A 64 22.60 -30.71 54.24
C LEU A 64 22.51 -30.62 52.71
N LEU A 65 21.31 -30.50 52.14
CA LEU A 65 21.11 -30.39 50.68
C LEU A 65 21.51 -29.03 50.10
N THR A 66 21.44 -27.97 50.91
CA THR A 66 21.77 -26.60 50.53
C THR A 66 23.16 -26.16 51.00
N ALA A 67 23.91 -27.05 51.66
CA ALA A 67 25.24 -26.77 52.18
C ALA A 67 26.31 -26.94 51.08
N SER A 68 27.29 -26.03 51.05
CA SER A 68 28.43 -26.07 50.11
C SER A 68 29.38 -27.25 50.36
N SER A 69 29.25 -27.91 51.52
CA SER A 69 30.15 -28.91 52.06
C SER A 69 29.51 -30.31 51.96
N GLY A 70 29.46 -30.86 50.74
CA GLY A 70 29.41 -32.31 50.46
C GLY A 70 28.18 -33.12 50.92
N ILE A 71 27.45 -33.68 49.95
CA ILE A 71 26.44 -34.75 50.12
C ILE A 71 27.03 -36.04 50.78
N ALA A 72 28.36 -36.15 50.85
CA ALA A 72 29.09 -37.33 51.33
C ALA A 72 28.99 -37.63 52.84
N GLU A 73 28.42 -36.73 53.67
CA GLU A 73 28.30 -36.89 55.13
C GLU A 73 26.86 -37.07 55.65
N MET A 74 25.88 -37.33 54.77
CA MET A 74 24.48 -37.47 55.18
C MET A 74 24.25 -38.67 56.11
N LYS A 75 23.62 -38.42 57.27
CA LYS A 75 23.16 -39.43 58.25
C LYS A 75 21.63 -39.55 58.25
N GLN A 76 21.11 -40.59 58.93
CA GLN A 76 19.67 -40.83 59.13
C GLN A 76 18.89 -39.58 59.61
N LYS A 77 19.46 -38.83 60.56
CA LYS A 77 18.84 -37.59 61.08
C LYS A 77 18.61 -36.52 60.00
N ASN A 78 19.46 -36.47 58.96
CA ASN A 78 19.30 -35.55 57.83
C ASN A 78 18.15 -36.00 56.92
N ILE A 79 17.98 -37.31 56.72
CA ILE A 79 16.84 -37.89 55.97
C ILE A 79 15.53 -37.63 56.71
N ASP A 80 15.50 -37.80 58.02
CA ASP A 80 14.32 -37.51 58.82
C ASP A 80 14.02 -36.00 58.89
N THR A 81 15.05 -35.15 58.77
CA THR A 81 14.89 -33.71 58.56
C THR A 81 14.20 -33.41 57.23
N ILE A 82 14.60 -34.07 56.13
CA ILE A 82 13.94 -33.94 54.81
C ILE A 82 12.46 -34.36 54.89
N LYS A 83 12.17 -35.51 55.52
CA LYS A 83 10.78 -35.97 55.72
C LYS A 83 9.97 -34.99 56.56
N THR A 84 10.57 -34.42 57.60
CA THR A 84 9.92 -33.40 58.45
C THR A 84 9.62 -32.14 57.64
N LEU A 85 10.56 -31.68 56.81
CA LEU A 85 10.38 -30.52 55.94
C LEU A 85 9.26 -30.74 54.91
N ILE A 86 9.20 -31.91 54.28
CA ILE A 86 8.12 -32.31 53.36
C ILE A 86 6.77 -32.38 54.09
N THR A 87 6.77 -32.89 55.33
CA THR A 87 5.56 -32.96 56.16
C THR A 87 5.04 -31.56 56.47
N VAL A 88 5.92 -30.63 56.85
CA VAL A 88 5.58 -29.22 57.06
C VAL A 88 5.00 -28.59 55.77
N ALA A 89 5.63 -28.82 54.62
CA ALA A 89 5.13 -28.35 53.33
C ALA A 89 3.70 -28.85 53.03
N HIS A 90 3.40 -30.10 53.41
CA HIS A 90 2.10 -30.71 53.22
C HIS A 90 1.03 -30.21 54.22
N THR A 91 1.35 -30.08 55.50
CA THR A 91 0.37 -29.74 56.56
C THR A 91 0.14 -28.24 56.73
N ASP A 92 1.14 -27.42 56.39
CA ASP A 92 1.18 -25.99 56.68
C ASP A 92 1.23 -25.12 55.42
N GLY A 93 1.09 -25.72 54.23
CA GLY A 93 1.29 -25.07 52.94
C GLY A 93 0.61 -23.70 52.75
N ASN A 94 -0.60 -23.52 53.30
CA ASN A 94 -1.34 -22.26 53.21
C ASN A 94 -0.71 -21.09 53.98
N TYR A 95 0.18 -21.37 54.93
CA TYR A 95 0.70 -20.39 55.87
C TYR A 95 2.21 -20.18 55.75
N LEU A 96 2.88 -20.84 54.80
CA LEU A 96 4.33 -20.79 54.64
C LEU A 96 4.84 -19.50 54.00
N GLY A 97 4.08 -18.85 53.11
CA GLY A 97 4.49 -17.59 52.47
C GLY A 97 5.92 -17.64 51.93
N ASN A 98 6.80 -16.76 52.42
CA ASN A 98 8.22 -16.69 52.01
C ASN A 98 9.03 -17.95 52.33
N SER A 99 8.62 -18.75 53.32
CA SER A 99 9.31 -19.98 53.68
C SER A 99 9.24 -21.06 52.60
N TRP A 100 8.34 -20.92 51.60
CA TRP A 100 8.31 -21.78 50.42
C TRP A 100 9.63 -21.78 49.64
N HIS A 101 10.38 -20.68 49.67
CA HIS A 101 11.65 -20.57 48.97
C HIS A 101 12.66 -21.63 49.42
N GLU A 102 12.91 -21.71 50.74
CA GLU A 102 13.86 -22.66 51.32
C GLU A 102 13.42 -24.11 51.10
N ILE A 103 12.10 -24.38 51.22
CA ILE A 103 11.53 -25.70 51.01
C ILE A 103 11.71 -26.16 49.56
N LEU A 104 11.36 -25.31 48.59
CA LEU A 104 11.49 -25.63 47.16
C LEU A 104 12.95 -25.74 46.73
N LYS A 105 13.86 -24.95 47.33
CA LYS A 105 15.30 -25.12 47.16
C LYS A 105 15.78 -26.48 47.64
N CYS A 106 15.38 -26.90 48.85
CA CYS A 106 15.69 -28.23 49.35
C CYS A 106 15.14 -29.33 48.44
N ILE A 107 13.91 -29.20 47.93
CA ILE A 107 13.32 -30.19 46.99
C ILE A 107 14.10 -30.24 45.67
N SER A 108 14.51 -29.10 45.12
CA SER A 108 15.32 -29.03 43.91
C SER A 108 16.70 -29.68 44.08
N GLN A 109 17.35 -29.46 45.22
CA GLN A 109 18.64 -30.07 45.54
C GLN A 109 18.52 -31.55 45.89
N LEU A 110 17.40 -31.96 46.49
CA LEU A 110 17.06 -33.36 46.73
C LEU A 110 16.98 -34.14 45.41
N GLU A 111 16.31 -33.57 44.40
CA GLU A 111 16.26 -34.17 43.07
C GLU A 111 17.65 -34.28 42.43
N LEU A 112 18.48 -33.24 42.55
CA LEU A 112 19.86 -33.28 42.07
C LEU A 112 20.67 -34.42 42.71
N ALA A 113 20.57 -34.55 44.03
CA ALA A 113 21.24 -35.61 44.76
C ALA A 113 20.78 -37.00 44.30
N GLN A 114 19.46 -37.21 44.14
CA GLN A 114 18.91 -38.47 43.63
C GLN A 114 19.40 -38.80 42.22
N LEU A 115 19.53 -37.81 41.35
CA LEU A 115 19.98 -37.97 39.97
C LEU A 115 21.47 -38.35 39.90
N ILE A 116 22.30 -37.76 40.76
CA ILE A 116 23.71 -38.13 40.94
C ILE A 116 23.84 -39.56 41.50
N GLY A 117 23.04 -39.92 42.50
CA GLY A 117 23.08 -41.25 43.14
C GLY A 117 22.61 -42.41 42.24
N THR A 118 21.79 -42.13 41.23
CA THR A 118 21.30 -43.13 40.27
C THR A 118 22.17 -43.26 39.01
N GLY A 119 23.18 -42.39 38.83
CA GLY A 119 24.10 -42.44 37.68
C GLY A 119 23.49 -42.08 36.33
N VAL A 120 22.25 -41.55 36.33
CA VAL A 120 21.53 -41.14 35.12
C VAL A 120 22.02 -39.75 34.70
N LYS A 121 22.39 -39.57 33.42
CA LYS A 121 22.78 -38.24 32.91
C LYS A 121 21.56 -37.31 32.96
N ALA A 122 21.75 -36.07 33.42
CA ALA A 122 20.73 -35.00 33.41
C ALA A 122 20.29 -34.61 31.98
N ARG A 123 21.02 -35.03 30.95
CA ARG A 123 20.66 -34.81 29.55
C ARG A 123 19.67 -35.91 29.12
N TYR A 124 18.42 -35.51 28.91
CA TYR A 124 17.31 -36.27 28.28
C TYR A 124 16.49 -37.21 29.18
N ILE A 125 15.68 -36.63 30.07
CA ILE A 125 14.38 -37.20 30.42
C ILE A 125 13.31 -36.31 29.76
N SER A 126 13.21 -36.39 28.44
CA SER A 126 12.11 -35.83 27.66
C SER A 126 11.29 -36.98 27.10
N GLY A 127 10.16 -37.25 27.75
CA GLY A 127 9.15 -38.14 27.20
C GLY A 127 8.45 -37.45 26.03
N THR A 128 8.43 -38.12 24.88
CA THR A 128 7.66 -37.82 23.65
C THR A 128 8.15 -36.71 22.71
N VAL A 129 9.19 -36.99 21.92
CA VAL A 129 9.26 -36.51 20.51
C VAL A 129 9.70 -37.67 19.61
N ARG A 130 8.80 -38.10 18.71
CA ARG A 130 9.08 -39.04 17.61
C ARG A 130 9.99 -38.35 16.58
N GLY A 131 10.98 -39.10 16.10
CA GLY A 131 12.07 -38.58 15.27
C GLY A 131 11.75 -38.33 13.79
N ARG A 132 12.77 -37.84 13.09
CA ARG A 132 12.90 -37.90 11.63
C ARG A 132 14.35 -38.29 11.29
N GLU A 133 14.49 -39.24 10.39
CA GLU A 133 15.67 -40.06 10.10
C GLU A 133 16.83 -39.32 9.40
N GLY A 134 18.04 -39.90 9.52
CA GLY A 134 19.00 -39.99 8.41
C GLY A 134 20.38 -39.38 8.61
N PHE A 135 21.32 -40.11 9.22
CA PHE A 135 22.58 -40.58 8.60
C PHE A 135 23.54 -41.17 9.65
N ILE A 136 24.01 -42.39 9.38
CA ILE A 136 25.01 -43.11 10.16
C ILE A 136 26.40 -42.58 9.80
N THR A 137 27.14 -42.08 10.78
CA THR A 137 28.61 -42.18 10.76
C THR A 137 29.12 -42.67 12.12
N SER A 138 29.56 -43.93 12.11
CA SER A 138 30.41 -44.53 13.12
C SER A 138 31.72 -43.73 13.20
N THR A 139 32.01 -43.13 14.36
CA THR A 139 33.40 -42.86 14.77
C THR A 139 33.53 -42.81 16.30
N LYS A 140 34.30 -43.78 16.80
CA LYS A 140 35.20 -43.77 17.97
C LYS A 140 34.66 -43.34 19.34
N GLU A 141 34.61 -44.35 20.20
CA GLU A 141 34.93 -44.31 21.63
C GLU A 141 35.88 -43.15 21.99
N GLN A 142 35.35 -42.12 22.63
CA GLN A 142 36.15 -41.13 23.35
C GLN A 142 35.50 -40.77 24.69
N SER A 143 36.23 -41.17 25.72
CA SER A 143 36.32 -40.59 27.07
C SER A 143 35.06 -40.54 27.95
N SER A 144 35.04 -41.49 28.87
CA SER A 144 34.41 -41.51 30.18
C SER A 144 34.84 -40.39 31.14
N ASP A 145 35.21 -39.19 30.67
CA ASP A 145 35.78 -38.10 31.50
C ASP A 145 34.82 -36.93 31.77
N GLU A 146 33.60 -36.94 31.23
CA GLU A 146 32.64 -35.84 31.42
C GLU A 146 31.78 -35.97 32.71
N TYR A 147 32.25 -36.74 33.70
CA TYR A 147 31.59 -36.90 35.01
C TYR A 147 32.17 -35.97 36.10
N LEU A 148 33.30 -35.31 35.83
CA LEU A 148 34.15 -34.66 36.85
C LEU A 148 33.97 -33.14 37.00
N GLY A 149 32.83 -32.58 36.55
CA GLY A 149 32.59 -31.12 36.59
C GLY A 149 31.55 -30.64 37.61
N LEU A 150 30.82 -31.54 38.26
CA LEU A 150 29.69 -31.19 39.14
C LEU A 150 30.09 -30.83 40.57
N VAL A 151 31.31 -31.18 40.98
CA VAL A 151 31.87 -30.85 42.30
C VAL A 151 33.32 -30.48 42.04
N GLY A 152 33.73 -29.26 42.38
CA GLY A 152 35.12 -28.85 42.23
C GLY A 152 36.05 -29.77 43.03
N GLY A 153 36.79 -30.64 42.33
CA GLY A 153 37.78 -31.55 42.90
C GLY A 153 37.74 -32.94 42.30
N THR A 154 38.90 -33.58 42.20
CA THR A 154 39.05 -34.99 41.81
C THR A 154 38.39 -35.90 42.85
N VAL A 155 37.16 -36.36 42.58
CA VAL A 155 36.40 -37.25 43.48
C VAL A 155 36.81 -38.71 43.25
N ASP A 156 37.17 -39.40 44.34
CA ASP A 156 37.65 -40.77 44.35
C ASP A 156 36.49 -41.78 44.19
N ARG A 157 36.70 -42.90 43.50
CA ARG A 157 35.64 -43.89 43.14
C ARG A 157 34.98 -44.56 44.36
N LYS A 158 35.61 -44.48 45.53
CA LYS A 158 35.06 -44.92 46.83
C LYS A 158 34.09 -43.90 47.47
N GLN A 159 34.29 -42.59 47.24
CA GLN A 159 33.34 -41.56 47.70
C GLN A 159 32.02 -41.66 46.94
N ILE A 160 32.05 -41.95 45.64
CA ILE A 160 30.86 -42.14 44.80
C ILE A 160 30.00 -43.30 45.31
N ALA A 161 30.61 -44.41 45.76
CA ALA A 161 29.89 -45.55 46.33
C ALA A 161 29.23 -45.24 47.70
N SER A 162 29.91 -44.49 48.57
CA SER A 162 29.35 -44.03 49.85
C SER A 162 28.23 -42.99 49.68
N ILE A 163 28.36 -42.12 48.68
CA ILE A 163 27.31 -41.20 48.22
C ILE A 163 26.10 -42.00 47.69
N GLN A 164 26.33 -43.07 46.93
CA GLN A 164 25.26 -43.92 46.39
C GLN A 164 24.52 -44.73 47.47
N GLU A 165 25.22 -45.17 48.52
CA GLU A 165 24.65 -45.88 49.67
C GLU A 165 23.79 -44.97 50.56
N SER A 166 24.28 -43.76 50.89
CA SER A 166 23.54 -42.76 51.68
C SER A 166 22.36 -42.12 50.93
N ILE A 167 22.43 -42.04 49.60
CA ILE A 167 21.34 -41.54 48.74
C ILE A 167 20.26 -42.61 48.48
N GLY A 168 20.56 -43.91 48.66
CA GLY A 168 19.60 -45.01 48.48
C GLY A 168 18.31 -44.87 49.30
N GLU A 169 18.42 -44.37 50.54
CA GLU A 169 17.25 -44.12 51.41
C GLU A 169 16.50 -42.82 51.07
N THR A 170 17.23 -41.81 50.60
CA THR A 170 16.68 -40.51 50.16
C THR A 170 15.96 -40.62 48.81
N SER A 171 16.35 -41.59 47.99
CA SER A 171 15.68 -42.05 46.76
C SER A 171 14.58 -43.10 47.03
N SER A 172 14.25 -43.36 48.30
CA SER A 172 13.15 -44.26 48.63
C SER A 172 11.84 -43.78 48.01
N GLN A 173 11.06 -44.74 47.51
CA GLN A 173 9.76 -44.47 46.88
C GLN A 173 8.84 -43.62 47.78
N SER A 174 8.97 -43.76 49.11
CA SER A 174 8.22 -42.97 50.09
C SER A 174 8.49 -41.47 50.01
N VAL A 175 9.76 -41.05 49.87
CA VAL A 175 10.17 -39.64 49.79
C VAL A 175 9.80 -39.05 48.44
N VAL A 176 10.03 -39.79 47.34
CA VAL A 176 9.65 -39.37 45.98
C VAL A 176 8.14 -39.13 45.88
N VAL A 177 7.33 -40.06 46.40
CA VAL A 177 5.86 -39.91 46.43
C VAL A 177 5.45 -38.73 47.32
N ALA A 178 6.15 -38.49 48.43
CA ALA A 178 5.83 -37.37 49.32
C ALA A 178 6.15 -36.01 48.68
N VAL A 179 7.24 -35.89 47.91
CA VAL A 179 7.56 -34.71 47.09
C VAL A 179 6.51 -34.50 46.01
N ASP A 180 6.14 -35.54 45.27
CA ASP A 180 5.10 -35.45 44.23
C ASP A 180 3.75 -35.00 44.80
N ARG A 181 3.41 -35.44 46.01
CA ARG A 181 2.22 -35.00 46.77
C ARG A 181 2.22 -33.50 47.11
N ILE A 182 3.37 -32.84 47.17
CA ILE A 182 3.44 -31.37 47.33
C ILE A 182 2.95 -30.71 46.05
N PHE A 183 3.49 -31.12 44.90
CA PHE A 183 3.16 -30.53 43.60
C PHE A 183 1.73 -30.83 43.17
N THR A 184 1.27 -32.08 43.26
CA THR A 184 -0.13 -32.46 43.02
C THR A 184 -1.08 -31.84 44.06
N GLY A 185 -0.60 -31.69 45.30
CA GLY A 185 -1.30 -31.01 46.39
C GLY A 185 -1.44 -29.49 46.23
N SER A 186 -0.77 -28.88 45.25
CA SER A 186 -0.88 -27.44 44.96
C SER A 186 -2.32 -26.99 44.70
N THR A 187 -3.19 -27.88 44.22
CA THR A 187 -4.63 -27.66 44.01
C THR A 187 -5.40 -27.39 45.31
N ARG A 188 -4.89 -27.83 46.46
CA ARG A 188 -5.48 -27.62 47.79
C ARG A 188 -5.03 -26.32 48.46
N LEU A 189 -4.02 -25.65 47.90
CA LEU A 189 -3.57 -24.35 48.41
C LEU A 189 -4.66 -23.30 48.19
N ASP A 190 -4.80 -22.35 49.11
CA ASP A 190 -5.68 -21.20 48.93
C ASP A 190 -5.15 -20.24 47.84
N GLY A 191 -5.96 -19.24 47.49
CA GLY A 191 -5.64 -18.31 46.41
C GLY A 191 -4.42 -17.41 46.63
N ASN A 192 -3.98 -17.20 47.87
CA ASN A 192 -2.78 -16.43 48.18
C ASN A 192 -1.56 -17.34 48.26
N ALA A 193 -1.70 -18.47 48.96
CA ALA A 193 -0.63 -19.43 49.15
C ALA A 193 -0.12 -20.03 47.84
N ILE A 194 -1.01 -20.31 46.87
CA ILE A 194 -0.60 -20.82 45.55
C ILE A 194 0.24 -19.80 44.78
N VAL A 195 -0.04 -18.51 44.91
CA VAL A 195 0.72 -17.45 44.23
C VAL A 195 2.13 -17.35 44.80
N ASP A 196 2.26 -17.41 46.13
CA ASP A 196 3.57 -17.42 46.78
C ASP A 196 4.36 -18.70 46.43
N PHE A 197 3.69 -19.85 46.44
CA PHE A 197 4.27 -21.13 46.03
C PHE A 197 4.84 -21.05 44.61
N VAL A 198 4.05 -20.59 43.65
CA VAL A 198 4.47 -20.48 42.24
C VAL A 198 5.57 -19.44 42.06
N ARG A 199 5.52 -18.30 42.77
CA ARG A 199 6.58 -17.27 42.73
C ARG A 199 7.93 -17.85 43.15
N TRP A 200 7.96 -18.58 44.25
CA TRP A 200 9.19 -19.19 44.73
C TRP A 200 9.65 -20.36 43.86
N LEU A 201 8.73 -21.13 43.28
CA LEU A 201 9.08 -22.17 42.33
C LEU A 201 9.72 -21.59 41.05
N CYS A 202 9.19 -20.49 40.52
CA CYS A 202 9.79 -19.75 39.40
C CYS A 202 11.19 -19.23 39.76
N ALA A 203 11.38 -18.71 40.98
CA ALA A 203 12.69 -18.27 41.45
C ALA A 203 13.71 -19.42 41.50
N VAL A 204 13.33 -20.57 42.06
CA VAL A 204 14.18 -21.78 42.08
C VAL A 204 14.47 -22.27 40.68
N SER A 205 13.49 -22.25 39.77
CA SER A 205 13.71 -22.57 38.36
C SER A 205 14.72 -21.63 37.70
N MET A 206 14.70 -20.33 38.01
CA MET A 206 15.72 -19.41 37.49
C MET A 206 17.12 -19.72 38.02
N ASP A 207 17.24 -20.05 39.30
CA ASP A 207 18.51 -20.46 39.91
C ASP A 207 19.06 -21.74 39.23
N GLU A 208 18.19 -22.72 38.92
CA GLU A 208 18.55 -23.95 38.20
C GLU A 208 19.03 -23.71 36.77
N LEU A 209 18.41 -22.75 36.06
CA LEU A 209 18.69 -22.43 34.67
C LEU A 209 19.86 -21.46 34.50
N ALA A 210 20.32 -20.82 35.58
CA ALA A 210 21.45 -19.89 35.55
C ALA A 210 22.80 -20.59 35.33
N SER A 211 22.86 -21.92 35.49
CA SER A 211 24.07 -22.71 35.25
C SER A 211 24.46 -22.68 33.76
N PRO A 212 25.64 -22.12 33.40
CA PRO A 212 26.03 -21.97 32.00
C PRO A 212 26.48 -23.28 31.34
N THR A 213 26.90 -24.28 32.14
CA THR A 213 27.41 -25.56 31.61
C THR A 213 26.37 -26.67 31.64
N HIS A 214 25.47 -26.67 32.63
CA HIS A 214 24.47 -27.72 32.83
C HIS A 214 23.18 -27.13 33.42
N PRO A 215 22.31 -26.50 32.61
CA PRO A 215 21.02 -26.02 33.09
C PRO A 215 20.13 -27.20 33.48
N ARG A 216 19.52 -27.14 34.67
CA ARG A 216 18.53 -28.14 35.11
C ARG A 216 17.12 -27.62 34.87
N MET A 217 16.25 -28.48 34.35
CA MET A 217 14.87 -28.12 34.00
C MET A 217 13.83 -28.68 34.98
N PHE A 218 14.24 -29.25 36.11
CA PHE A 218 13.33 -29.91 37.05
C PHE A 218 12.21 -28.98 37.52
N SER A 219 12.54 -27.81 38.06
CA SER A 219 11.53 -26.86 38.53
C SER A 219 10.72 -26.28 37.38
N LEU A 220 11.32 -26.13 36.18
CA LEU A 220 10.60 -25.71 34.99
C LEU A 220 9.52 -26.74 34.59
N GLN A 221 9.85 -28.03 34.60
CA GLN A 221 8.88 -29.12 34.37
C GLN A 221 7.75 -29.08 35.42
N LYS A 222 8.09 -28.88 36.69
CA LYS A 222 7.08 -28.76 37.76
C LYS A 222 6.19 -27.53 37.61
N ILE A 223 6.70 -26.41 37.08
CA ILE A 223 5.86 -25.25 36.74
C ILE A 223 4.82 -25.61 35.68
N VAL A 224 5.19 -26.42 34.67
CA VAL A 224 4.25 -26.89 33.63
C VAL A 224 3.16 -27.77 34.24
N GLU A 225 3.53 -28.76 35.05
CA GLU A 225 2.58 -29.65 35.74
C GLU A 225 1.61 -28.86 36.61
N ILE A 226 2.13 -27.92 37.41
CA ILE A 226 1.32 -27.10 38.32
C ILE A 226 0.40 -26.15 37.57
N SER A 227 0.86 -25.60 36.45
CA SER A 227 0.01 -24.82 35.55
C SER A 227 -1.18 -25.65 35.08
N TYR A 228 -0.94 -26.91 34.71
CA TYR A 228 -1.99 -27.84 34.30
C TYR A 228 -2.94 -28.22 35.44
N TYR A 229 -2.44 -28.47 36.65
CA TYR A 229 -3.30 -28.81 37.79
C TYR A 229 -4.18 -27.64 38.26
N ASN A 230 -3.67 -26.41 38.15
CA ASN A 230 -4.32 -25.22 38.74
C ASN A 230 -5.09 -24.36 37.74
N MET A 231 -5.04 -24.66 36.43
CA MET A 231 -5.83 -23.95 35.40
C MET A 231 -7.35 -24.10 35.55
N GLY A 232 -7.85 -24.94 36.47
CA GLY A 232 -9.27 -25.07 36.81
C GLY A 232 -9.74 -24.14 37.95
N ARG A 233 -8.83 -23.37 38.56
CA ARG A 233 -9.16 -22.44 39.66
C ARG A 233 -10.05 -21.28 39.19
N ILE A 234 -10.65 -20.60 40.17
CA ILE A 234 -11.40 -19.37 39.90
C ILE A 234 -10.53 -18.35 39.18
N ARG A 235 -11.13 -17.62 38.23
CA ARG A 235 -10.40 -16.79 37.25
C ARG A 235 -9.47 -15.75 37.88
N LEU A 236 -9.90 -15.09 38.96
CA LEU A 236 -9.10 -14.08 39.66
C LEU A 236 -7.82 -14.69 40.28
N GLN A 237 -7.91 -15.91 40.82
CA GLN A 237 -6.74 -16.62 41.34
C GLN A 237 -5.83 -17.06 40.20
N TRP A 238 -6.40 -17.62 39.14
CA TRP A 238 -5.62 -18.03 37.97
C TRP A 238 -4.87 -16.87 37.32
N SER A 239 -5.50 -15.71 37.17
CA SER A 239 -4.87 -14.52 36.60
C SER A 239 -3.61 -14.11 37.39
N ARG A 240 -3.67 -14.12 38.73
CA ARG A 240 -2.51 -13.84 39.60
C ARG A 240 -1.43 -14.91 39.51
N ILE A 241 -1.81 -16.18 39.35
CA ILE A 241 -0.86 -17.28 39.14
C ILE A 241 -0.16 -17.10 37.78
N TRP A 242 -0.94 -16.83 36.73
CA TRP A 242 -0.43 -16.70 35.37
C TRP A 242 0.42 -15.44 35.18
N GLU A 243 0.17 -14.36 35.91
CA GLU A 243 1.06 -13.19 35.92
C GLU A 243 2.50 -13.60 36.26
N VAL A 244 2.68 -14.42 37.29
CA VAL A 244 3.99 -14.94 37.71
C VAL A 244 4.56 -15.94 36.70
N ILE A 245 3.74 -16.92 36.27
CA ILE A 245 4.18 -17.99 35.36
C ILE A 245 4.49 -17.46 33.96
N GLY A 246 3.65 -16.58 33.43
CA GLY A 246 3.82 -15.92 32.14
C GLY A 246 5.09 -15.09 32.10
N ASP A 247 5.38 -14.32 33.16
CA ASP A 247 6.64 -13.58 33.29
C ASP A 247 7.86 -14.50 33.36
N HIS A 248 7.73 -15.66 34.00
CA HIS A 248 8.78 -16.69 34.00
C HIS A 248 9.01 -17.24 32.60
N PHE A 249 7.95 -17.64 31.89
CA PHE A 249 8.06 -18.13 30.52
C PHE A 249 8.63 -17.09 29.54
N ASN A 250 8.32 -15.81 29.72
CA ASN A 250 8.94 -14.73 28.94
C ASN A 250 10.48 -14.74 29.05
N LYS A 251 11.00 -14.92 30.28
CA LYS A 251 12.43 -14.98 30.54
C LYS A 251 13.05 -16.28 30.00
N VAL A 252 12.42 -17.42 30.29
CA VAL A 252 12.95 -18.74 29.92
C VAL A 252 12.89 -18.99 28.42
N GLY A 253 11.84 -18.56 27.72
CA GLY A 253 11.75 -18.63 26.25
C GLY A 253 12.75 -17.74 25.51
N CYS A 254 13.37 -16.79 26.22
CA CYS A 254 14.45 -15.95 25.71
C CYS A 254 15.84 -16.37 26.25
N ASN A 255 15.94 -17.57 26.85
CA ASN A 255 17.21 -18.07 27.37
C ASN A 255 18.23 -18.26 26.21
N PRO A 256 19.52 -17.93 26.42
CA PRO A 256 20.57 -18.20 25.42
C PRO A 256 20.73 -19.68 25.06
N ASN A 257 20.39 -20.59 25.97
CA ASN A 257 20.37 -22.02 25.71
C ASN A 257 19.11 -22.40 24.92
N GLU A 258 19.29 -22.85 23.67
CA GLU A 258 18.17 -23.19 22.78
C GLU A 258 17.33 -24.35 23.31
N ASP A 259 17.90 -25.38 23.93
CA ASP A 259 17.13 -26.51 24.47
C ASP A 259 16.14 -26.07 25.56
N VAL A 260 16.58 -25.14 26.43
CA VAL A 260 15.74 -24.54 27.47
C VAL A 260 14.61 -23.72 26.86
N ALA A 261 14.94 -22.90 25.86
CA ALA A 261 13.95 -22.07 25.17
C ALA A 261 12.95 -22.94 24.38
N ILE A 262 13.40 -23.99 23.70
CA ILE A 262 12.57 -24.98 22.99
C ILE A 262 11.60 -25.64 23.97
N PHE A 263 12.09 -26.12 25.11
CA PHE A 263 11.25 -26.75 26.12
C PHE A 263 10.18 -25.77 26.63
N ALA A 264 10.55 -24.51 26.89
CA ALA A 264 9.62 -23.49 27.35
C ALA A 264 8.54 -23.16 26.31
N VAL A 265 8.92 -22.98 25.04
CA VAL A 265 7.99 -22.69 23.94
C VAL A 265 7.04 -23.86 23.70
N ASP A 266 7.54 -25.11 23.71
CA ASP A 266 6.69 -26.28 23.56
C ASP A 266 5.74 -26.46 24.76
N SER A 267 6.24 -26.21 25.98
CA SER A 267 5.41 -26.24 27.18
C SER A 267 4.29 -25.21 27.13
N LEU A 268 4.60 -23.97 26.71
CA LEU A 268 3.59 -22.94 26.45
C LEU A 268 2.57 -23.41 25.43
N ARG A 269 2.98 -24.06 24.33
CA ARG A 269 2.09 -24.60 23.30
C ARG A 269 1.15 -25.65 23.89
N GLN A 270 1.66 -26.62 24.65
CA GLN A 270 0.86 -27.68 25.26
C GLN A 270 -0.19 -27.10 26.22
N LEU A 271 0.21 -26.18 27.09
CA LEU A 271 -0.69 -25.50 28.01
C LEU A 271 -1.72 -24.65 27.26
N SER A 272 -1.32 -23.96 26.19
CA SER A 272 -2.21 -23.14 25.36
C SER A 272 -3.27 -23.97 24.66
N MET A 273 -2.90 -25.11 24.07
CA MET A 273 -3.85 -26.02 23.45
C MET A 273 -4.92 -26.48 24.45
N LYS A 274 -4.51 -26.87 25.66
CA LYS A 274 -5.43 -27.27 26.74
C LYS A 274 -6.26 -26.13 27.31
N PHE A 275 -5.71 -24.93 27.34
CA PHE A 275 -6.43 -23.75 27.82
C PHE A 275 -7.49 -23.29 26.81
N LEU A 276 -7.18 -23.33 25.51
CA LEU A 276 -8.11 -22.98 24.43
C LEU A 276 -9.28 -23.96 24.34
N GLU A 277 -9.08 -25.25 24.62
CA GLU A 277 -10.16 -26.26 24.69
C GLU A 277 -11.29 -25.87 25.66
N LYS A 278 -11.02 -25.05 26.69
CA LYS A 278 -12.03 -24.61 27.67
C LYS A 278 -12.96 -23.52 27.15
N GLY A 279 -12.62 -22.88 26.03
CA GLY A 279 -13.36 -21.76 25.46
C GLY A 279 -13.26 -20.46 26.29
N GLU A 280 -13.71 -19.36 25.70
CA GLU A 280 -13.76 -18.04 26.35
C GLU A 280 -15.19 -17.51 26.43
N LEU A 281 -15.59 -17.04 27.61
CA LEU A 281 -16.89 -16.39 27.82
C LEU A 281 -16.88 -14.99 27.22
N ALA A 282 -18.03 -14.54 26.73
CA ALA A 282 -18.21 -13.17 26.25
C ALA A 282 -17.79 -12.16 27.35
N ASN A 283 -17.05 -11.12 26.94
CA ASN A 283 -16.54 -9.99 27.75
C ASN A 283 -15.33 -10.27 28.66
N PHE A 284 -14.76 -11.48 28.63
CA PHE A 284 -13.47 -11.76 29.27
C PHE A 284 -12.41 -11.98 28.19
N ARG A 285 -11.21 -11.40 28.36
CA ARG A 285 -10.13 -11.43 27.35
C ARG A 285 -8.88 -12.15 27.87
N PHE A 286 -9.07 -13.34 28.45
CA PHE A 286 -7.99 -14.09 29.10
C PHE A 286 -7.11 -14.87 28.11
N GLN A 287 -7.63 -15.26 26.95
CA GLN A 287 -6.80 -15.90 25.92
C GLN A 287 -5.70 -14.93 25.45
N LYS A 288 -6.01 -13.63 25.40
CA LYS A 288 -5.04 -12.58 25.06
C LYS A 288 -3.83 -12.59 26.01
N ASP A 289 -4.08 -12.55 27.32
CA ASP A 289 -3.00 -12.54 28.32
C ASP A 289 -2.25 -13.88 28.37
N PHE A 290 -2.95 -14.98 28.08
CA PHE A 290 -2.35 -16.32 28.03
C PHE A 290 -1.39 -16.50 26.85
N LEU A 291 -1.73 -15.98 25.67
CA LEU A 291 -0.92 -16.13 24.46
C LEU A 291 0.16 -15.04 24.30
N ARG A 292 0.10 -13.97 25.11
CA ARG A 292 1.09 -12.88 25.12
C ARG A 292 2.56 -13.33 25.19
N PRO A 293 2.94 -14.41 25.90
CA PRO A 293 4.33 -14.87 25.91
C PRO A 293 4.89 -15.25 24.53
N PHE A 294 4.08 -15.79 23.62
CA PHE A 294 4.54 -16.08 22.24
C PHE A 294 4.96 -14.81 21.50
N GLU A 295 4.17 -13.73 21.64
CA GLU A 295 4.49 -12.42 21.08
C GLU A 295 5.79 -11.86 21.69
N HIS A 296 5.96 -11.99 23.00
CA HIS A 296 7.18 -11.55 23.69
C HIS A 296 8.42 -12.28 23.18
N ILE A 297 8.37 -13.62 23.13
CA ILE A 297 9.48 -14.47 22.69
C ILE A 297 9.79 -14.20 21.22
N MET A 298 8.77 -14.12 20.35
CA MET A 298 8.95 -13.78 18.94
C MET A 298 9.57 -12.39 18.75
N LYS A 299 9.34 -11.43 19.66
CA LYS A 299 9.95 -10.10 19.57
C LYS A 299 11.38 -10.04 20.10
N LYS A 300 11.70 -10.81 21.14
CA LYS A 300 12.95 -10.69 21.90
C LYS A 300 14.00 -11.74 21.55
N ASN A 301 13.60 -12.92 21.10
CA ASN A 301 14.51 -13.98 20.72
C ASN A 301 14.97 -13.81 19.25
N ARG A 302 16.28 -13.92 19.03
CA ARG A 302 16.94 -13.76 17.72
C ARG A 302 17.29 -15.09 17.05
N SER A 303 17.19 -16.22 17.75
CA SER A 303 17.48 -17.53 17.15
C SER A 303 16.38 -17.88 16.14
N PRO A 304 16.72 -18.14 14.86
CA PRO A 304 15.77 -18.57 13.85
C PRO A 304 15.02 -19.85 14.26
N THR A 305 15.71 -20.79 14.91
CA THR A 305 15.15 -22.05 15.42
C THR A 305 14.00 -21.80 16.39
N ILE A 306 14.17 -20.89 17.35
CA ILE A 306 13.14 -20.59 18.36
C ILE A 306 11.98 -19.82 17.74
N ARG A 307 12.27 -18.88 16.84
CA ARG A 307 11.25 -18.09 16.14
C ARG A 307 10.39 -18.98 15.23
N ASP A 308 10.99 -19.89 14.47
CA ASP A 308 10.31 -20.93 13.68
C ASP A 308 9.43 -21.81 14.59
N MET A 309 9.97 -22.27 15.73
CA MET A 309 9.18 -23.04 16.69
C MET A 309 7.96 -22.27 17.19
N VAL A 310 8.09 -20.98 17.53
CA VAL A 310 6.95 -20.13 17.93
C VAL A 310 5.88 -20.06 16.83
N VAL A 311 6.28 -19.82 15.58
CA VAL A 311 5.35 -19.78 14.44
C VAL A 311 4.67 -21.13 14.23
N ARG A 312 5.40 -22.26 14.34
CA ARG A 312 4.81 -23.61 14.28
C ARG A 312 3.80 -23.87 15.39
N CYS A 313 4.10 -23.43 16.61
CA CYS A 313 3.19 -23.54 17.75
C CYS A 313 1.87 -22.82 17.46
N ILE A 314 1.96 -21.58 16.97
CA ILE A 314 0.80 -20.76 16.61
C ILE A 314 0.03 -21.36 15.44
N ALA A 315 0.71 -21.82 14.40
CA ALA A 315 0.07 -22.48 13.26
C ALA A 315 -0.70 -23.74 13.68
N GLN A 316 -0.11 -24.57 14.56
CA GLN A 316 -0.78 -25.75 15.10
C GLN A 316 -2.02 -25.37 15.92
N MET A 317 -1.93 -24.33 16.75
CA MET A 317 -3.07 -23.84 17.55
C MET A 317 -4.22 -23.37 16.65
N VAL A 318 -3.93 -22.61 15.60
CA VAL A 318 -4.93 -22.17 14.61
C VAL A 318 -5.60 -23.39 13.96
N ASN A 319 -4.81 -24.33 13.44
CA ASN A 319 -5.34 -25.51 12.73
C ASN A 319 -6.18 -26.43 13.62
N SER A 320 -5.91 -26.47 14.92
CA SER A 320 -6.59 -27.39 15.85
C SER A 320 -7.73 -26.75 16.63
N GLN A 321 -7.65 -25.45 16.92
CA GLN A 321 -8.52 -24.76 17.89
C GLN A 321 -9.19 -23.49 17.32
N ALA A 322 -9.18 -23.25 16.01
CA ALA A 322 -9.78 -22.06 15.38
C ALA A 322 -11.19 -21.70 15.91
N ALA A 323 -12.07 -22.69 16.10
CA ALA A 323 -13.43 -22.48 16.60
C ALA A 323 -13.51 -21.98 18.05
N ASN A 324 -12.46 -22.22 18.86
CA ASN A 324 -12.39 -21.87 20.29
C ASN A 324 -11.59 -20.59 20.55
N ILE A 325 -10.85 -20.09 19.55
CA ILE A 325 -10.09 -18.84 19.68
C ILE A 325 -11.05 -17.64 19.58
N ARG A 326 -10.89 -16.69 20.51
CA ARG A 326 -11.64 -15.44 20.66
C ARG A 326 -10.64 -14.28 20.83
N SER A 327 -10.43 -13.75 22.04
CA SER A 327 -9.49 -12.64 22.27
C SER A 327 -8.03 -12.97 21.95
N GLY A 328 -7.69 -14.26 21.85
CA GLY A 328 -6.36 -14.75 21.45
C GLY A 328 -5.98 -14.44 20.00
N TRP A 329 -6.94 -14.16 19.11
CA TRP A 329 -6.66 -13.83 17.70
C TRP A 329 -5.71 -12.63 17.57
N LYS A 330 -5.81 -11.65 18.46
CA LYS A 330 -4.94 -10.47 18.46
C LYS A 330 -3.47 -10.82 18.62
N ASN A 331 -3.13 -11.73 19.54
CA ASN A 331 -1.74 -12.16 19.74
C ASN A 331 -1.26 -13.04 18.60
N ILE A 332 -2.12 -13.87 18.02
CA ILE A 332 -1.79 -14.70 16.84
C ILE A 332 -1.38 -13.81 15.67
N PHE A 333 -2.20 -12.81 15.32
CA PHE A 333 -1.84 -11.86 14.27
C PHE A 333 -0.65 -10.98 14.65
N SER A 334 -0.46 -10.66 15.93
CA SER A 334 0.76 -9.95 16.37
C SER A 334 2.02 -10.78 16.16
N VAL A 335 1.98 -12.09 16.42
CA VAL A 335 3.11 -13.00 16.15
C VAL A 335 3.37 -13.10 14.65
N PHE A 336 2.33 -13.30 13.84
CA PHE A 336 2.47 -13.36 12.38
C PHE A 336 2.92 -12.03 11.78
N HIS A 337 2.52 -10.89 12.34
CA HIS A 337 3.00 -9.58 11.92
C HIS A 337 4.50 -9.41 12.19
N LEU A 338 5.01 -9.90 13.34
CA LEU A 338 6.45 -9.94 13.59
C LEU A 338 7.17 -10.91 12.65
N ALA A 339 6.57 -12.08 12.37
CA ALA A 339 7.07 -13.06 11.41
C ALA A 339 7.11 -12.50 9.98
N ALA A 340 6.14 -11.67 9.60
CA ALA A 340 6.05 -11.09 8.27
C ALA A 340 7.25 -10.20 7.92
N SER A 341 7.88 -9.59 8.92
CA SER A 341 9.09 -8.78 8.77
C SER A 341 10.41 -9.56 8.86
N ASP A 342 10.34 -10.90 9.00
CA ASP A 342 11.52 -11.75 9.12
C ASP A 342 12.26 -11.91 7.77
N GLN A 343 13.52 -12.31 7.84
CA GLN A 343 14.37 -12.61 6.68
C GLN A 343 14.41 -14.11 6.37
N ASP A 344 14.06 -14.96 7.34
CA ASP A 344 14.01 -16.40 7.14
C ASP A 344 12.76 -16.80 6.35
N GLU A 345 12.98 -17.38 5.17
CA GLU A 345 11.92 -17.82 4.27
C GLU A 345 10.96 -18.82 4.92
N SER A 346 11.46 -19.76 5.71
CA SER A 346 10.63 -20.81 6.33
C SER A 346 9.65 -20.23 7.36
N ILE A 347 10.09 -19.21 8.10
CA ILE A 347 9.27 -18.49 9.08
C ILE A 347 8.19 -17.68 8.38
N VAL A 348 8.59 -16.90 7.37
CA VAL A 348 7.67 -16.04 6.61
C VAL A 348 6.64 -16.89 5.88
N GLU A 349 7.06 -17.96 5.20
CA GLU A 349 6.20 -18.84 4.42
C GLU A 349 5.15 -19.52 5.31
N LEU A 350 5.55 -20.12 6.43
CA LEU A 350 4.61 -20.81 7.32
C LEU A 350 3.60 -19.82 7.95
N ALA A 351 4.07 -18.64 8.37
CA ALA A 351 3.20 -17.61 8.91
C ALA A 351 2.22 -17.07 7.84
N PHE A 352 2.70 -16.88 6.60
CA PHE A 352 1.87 -16.41 5.49
C PHE A 352 0.83 -17.46 5.07
N GLN A 353 1.23 -18.73 4.89
CA GLN A 353 0.32 -19.83 4.57
C GLN A 353 -0.79 -19.98 5.62
N THR A 354 -0.41 -19.88 6.90
CA THR A 354 -1.39 -19.94 8.00
C THR A 354 -2.32 -18.73 7.98
N THR A 355 -1.79 -17.52 7.76
CA THR A 355 -2.59 -16.30 7.62
C THR A 355 -3.56 -16.40 6.45
N GLY A 356 -3.10 -16.95 5.32
CA GLY A 356 -3.92 -17.28 4.15
C GLY A 356 -5.07 -18.22 4.52
N HIS A 357 -4.78 -19.33 5.19
CA HIS A 357 -5.81 -20.27 5.67
C HIS A 357 -6.83 -19.62 6.61
N ILE A 358 -6.38 -18.73 7.50
CA ILE A 358 -7.29 -17.98 8.39
C ILE A 358 -8.25 -17.13 7.55
N VAL A 359 -7.72 -16.38 6.59
CA VAL A 359 -8.51 -15.47 5.75
C VAL A 359 -9.44 -16.22 4.80
N THR A 360 -9.02 -17.35 4.23
CA THR A 360 -9.82 -18.09 3.24
C THR A 360 -10.80 -19.09 3.86
N ASN A 361 -10.46 -19.72 4.98
CA ASN A 361 -11.26 -20.82 5.55
C ASN A 361 -11.85 -20.47 6.91
N VAL A 362 -11.06 -19.87 7.81
CA VAL A 362 -11.53 -19.58 9.18
C VAL A 362 -12.50 -18.41 9.18
N PHE A 363 -12.21 -17.32 8.46
CA PHE A 363 -13.14 -16.19 8.33
C PHE A 363 -14.45 -16.60 7.66
N GLU A 364 -14.40 -17.49 6.67
CA GLU A 364 -15.61 -18.00 6.03
C GLU A 364 -16.53 -18.71 7.05
N LYS A 365 -15.98 -19.55 7.94
CA LYS A 365 -16.75 -20.38 8.90
C LYS A 365 -17.03 -19.73 10.25
N HIS A 366 -16.12 -18.90 10.76
CA HIS A 366 -16.09 -18.44 12.16
C HIS A 366 -15.92 -16.92 12.30
N PHE A 367 -16.43 -16.13 11.36
CA PHE A 367 -16.23 -14.67 11.33
C PHE A 367 -16.59 -13.92 12.61
N ALA A 368 -17.71 -14.29 13.25
CA ALA A 368 -18.16 -13.64 14.48
C ALA A 368 -17.14 -13.75 15.62
N ALA A 369 -16.32 -14.81 15.63
CA ALA A 369 -15.25 -15.00 16.60
C ALA A 369 -13.97 -14.21 16.26
N THR A 370 -13.77 -13.86 14.99
CA THR A 370 -12.56 -13.21 14.49
C THR A 370 -12.72 -11.71 14.25
N ILE A 371 -13.95 -11.19 14.29
CA ILE A 371 -14.28 -9.81 13.91
C ILE A 371 -13.50 -8.76 14.71
N ASP A 372 -13.22 -9.02 16.00
CA ASP A 372 -12.44 -8.09 16.84
C ASP A 372 -10.98 -7.96 16.37
N SER A 373 -10.47 -8.98 15.69
CA SER A 373 -9.10 -9.02 15.14
C SER A 373 -9.05 -8.91 13.61
N PHE A 374 -10.15 -8.51 12.96
CA PHE A 374 -10.17 -8.30 11.52
C PHE A 374 -9.15 -7.24 11.08
N GLN A 375 -9.08 -6.12 11.79
CA GLN A 375 -8.08 -5.07 11.54
C GLN A 375 -6.65 -5.59 11.75
N ASP A 376 -6.41 -6.40 12.80
CA ASP A 376 -5.10 -7.00 13.05
C ASP A 376 -4.68 -7.93 11.90
N ALA A 377 -5.63 -8.66 11.29
CA ALA A 377 -5.39 -9.53 10.14
C ALA A 377 -4.99 -8.74 8.89
N VAL A 378 -5.74 -7.67 8.56
CA VAL A 378 -5.44 -6.82 7.40
C VAL A 378 -4.08 -6.14 7.57
N LYS A 379 -3.77 -5.65 8.78
CA LYS A 379 -2.47 -5.08 9.11
C LYS A 379 -1.33 -6.11 9.02
N CYS A 380 -1.59 -7.35 9.42
CA CYS A 380 -0.64 -8.45 9.27
C CYS A 380 -0.33 -8.72 7.78
N LEU A 381 -1.36 -8.78 6.92
CA LEU A 381 -1.19 -8.94 5.47
C LEU A 381 -0.43 -7.76 4.85
N SER A 382 -0.70 -6.53 5.30
CA SER A 382 0.01 -5.32 4.87
C SER A 382 1.51 -5.42 5.14
N GLU A 383 1.91 -5.98 6.29
CA GLU A 383 3.32 -6.18 6.61
C GLU A 383 3.97 -7.26 5.74
N PHE A 384 3.27 -8.35 5.41
CA PHE A 384 3.73 -9.31 4.41
C PHE A 384 3.91 -8.65 3.03
N ALA A 385 2.99 -7.77 2.64
CA ALA A 385 3.08 -6.99 1.40
C ALA A 385 4.24 -5.98 1.39
N CYS A 386 4.70 -5.53 2.56
CA CYS A 386 5.82 -4.61 2.69
C CYS A 386 7.18 -5.31 2.78
N ASN A 387 7.24 -6.64 2.87
CA ASN A 387 8.50 -7.36 2.94
C ASN A 387 9.16 -7.48 1.55
N ALA A 388 10.14 -6.61 1.30
CA ALA A 388 10.84 -6.53 0.03
C ALA A 388 11.65 -7.78 -0.34
N SER A 389 11.90 -8.69 0.60
CA SER A 389 12.61 -9.95 0.37
C SER A 389 11.75 -11.00 -0.35
N PHE A 390 10.43 -10.90 -0.25
CA PHE A 390 9.49 -11.92 -0.76
C PHE A 390 8.39 -11.27 -1.63
N PRO A 391 8.70 -10.90 -2.89
CA PRO A 391 7.76 -10.21 -3.77
C PRO A 391 6.52 -11.04 -4.13
N ASP A 392 6.64 -12.36 -4.30
CA ASP A 392 5.49 -13.23 -4.58
C ASP A 392 4.51 -13.28 -3.41
N THR A 393 5.05 -13.41 -2.19
CA THR A 393 4.28 -13.29 -0.95
C THR A 393 3.61 -11.92 -0.87
N SER A 394 4.29 -10.86 -1.31
CA SER A 394 3.72 -9.50 -1.29
C SER A 394 2.51 -9.36 -2.20
N MET A 395 2.58 -9.88 -3.42
CA MET A 395 1.47 -9.86 -4.38
C MET A 395 0.27 -10.66 -3.87
N GLU A 396 0.54 -11.81 -3.28
CA GLU A 396 -0.49 -12.71 -2.76
C GLU A 396 -1.13 -12.17 -1.47
N ALA A 397 -0.37 -11.47 -0.63
CA ALA A 397 -0.89 -10.72 0.51
C ALA A 397 -1.87 -9.62 0.07
N ILE A 398 -1.55 -8.86 -0.97
CA ILE A 398 -2.47 -7.86 -1.56
C ILE A 398 -3.75 -8.54 -2.10
N ARG A 399 -3.63 -9.73 -2.70
CA ARG A 399 -4.80 -10.51 -3.14
C ARG A 399 -5.68 -10.92 -1.96
N LEU A 400 -5.08 -11.32 -0.83
CA LEU A 400 -5.82 -11.66 0.39
C LEU A 400 -6.48 -10.43 1.03
N ILE A 401 -5.84 -9.25 1.00
CA ILE A 401 -6.47 -7.98 1.44
C ILE A 401 -7.71 -7.69 0.59
N ARG A 402 -7.63 -7.89 -0.74
CA ARG A 402 -8.82 -7.80 -1.62
C ARG A 402 -9.89 -8.81 -1.23
N HIS A 403 -9.51 -10.02 -0.82
CA HIS A 403 -10.47 -11.02 -0.34
C HIS A 403 -11.14 -10.59 0.97
N CYS A 404 -10.44 -9.88 1.86
CA CYS A 404 -11.04 -9.31 3.07
C CYS A 404 -12.20 -8.35 2.77
N ALA A 405 -12.13 -7.58 1.66
CA ALA A 405 -13.22 -6.70 1.22
C ALA A 405 -14.53 -7.45 0.94
N LYS A 406 -14.44 -8.68 0.45
CA LYS A 406 -15.61 -9.55 0.22
C LYS A 406 -16.40 -9.78 1.51
N TYR A 407 -15.71 -10.06 2.62
CA TYR A 407 -16.37 -10.29 3.91
C TYR A 407 -17.06 -9.04 4.46
N VAL A 408 -16.49 -7.85 4.25
CA VAL A 408 -17.12 -6.59 4.67
C VAL A 408 -18.41 -6.36 3.89
N SER A 409 -18.40 -6.61 2.58
CA SER A 409 -19.58 -6.46 1.72
C SER A 409 -20.65 -7.53 1.97
N GLU A 410 -20.28 -8.78 2.20
CA GLU A 410 -21.24 -9.89 2.36
C GLU A 410 -21.85 -9.95 3.77
N ARG A 411 -21.15 -9.41 4.78
CA ARG A 411 -21.55 -9.53 6.19
C ARG A 411 -21.55 -8.18 6.93
N PRO A 412 -22.18 -7.12 6.39
CA PRO A 412 -22.18 -5.80 7.04
C PRO A 412 -22.86 -5.84 8.41
N GLN A 413 -23.90 -6.66 8.60
CA GLN A 413 -24.61 -6.77 9.87
C GLN A 413 -23.72 -7.27 11.02
N ALA A 414 -22.78 -8.18 10.73
CA ALA A 414 -21.84 -8.65 11.75
C ALA A 414 -21.00 -7.50 12.33
N PHE A 415 -20.65 -6.51 11.51
CA PHE A 415 -19.93 -5.31 11.96
C PHE A 415 -20.83 -4.31 12.69
N LYS A 416 -22.10 -4.20 12.32
CA LYS A 416 -23.07 -3.32 13.00
C LYS A 416 -23.39 -3.83 14.41
N ASP A 417 -23.70 -5.13 14.51
CA ASP A 417 -24.13 -5.80 15.74
C ASP A 417 -22.99 -5.96 16.75
N TYR A 418 -21.74 -5.92 16.28
CA TYR A 418 -20.59 -6.03 17.16
C TYR A 418 -20.42 -4.78 18.04
N THR A 419 -20.80 -4.90 19.31
CA THR A 419 -20.56 -3.90 20.35
C THR A 419 -19.27 -4.24 21.10
N SER A 420 -18.21 -3.47 20.88
CA SER A 420 -17.08 -3.43 21.80
C SER A 420 -17.29 -2.30 22.80
N ASP A 421 -16.93 -2.53 24.05
CA ASP A 421 -17.12 -1.61 25.19
C ASP A 421 -16.55 -0.19 25.02
N ASP A 422 -15.70 0.04 24.01
CA ASP A 422 -14.92 1.28 23.81
C ASP A 422 -15.47 2.25 22.74
N MET A 423 -16.57 1.96 22.04
CA MET A 423 -16.94 2.71 20.83
C MET A 423 -18.27 3.49 20.90
N ASN A 424 -18.17 4.82 20.96
CA ASN A 424 -19.27 5.78 20.70
C ASN A 424 -19.45 6.06 19.21
N VAL A 425 -19.51 5.01 18.38
CA VAL A 425 -19.71 5.12 16.93
C VAL A 425 -21.08 4.56 16.57
N ALA A 426 -21.82 5.28 15.72
CA ALA A 426 -23.12 4.85 15.23
C ALA A 426 -23.02 3.45 14.60
N PRO A 427 -24.01 2.56 14.78
CA PRO A 427 -23.95 1.18 14.28
C PRO A 427 -23.61 1.09 12.79
N GLU A 428 -24.14 2.02 11.98
CA GLU A 428 -23.89 2.12 10.55
C GLU A 428 -22.40 2.37 10.24
N ASP A 429 -21.76 3.29 10.98
CA ASP A 429 -20.36 3.68 10.79
C ASP A 429 -19.36 2.63 11.31
N ARG A 430 -19.81 1.62 12.07
CA ARG A 430 -18.94 0.51 12.50
C ARG A 430 -18.44 -0.30 11.33
N VAL A 431 -19.26 -0.44 10.26
CA VAL A 431 -18.87 -1.12 9.02
C VAL A 431 -17.69 -0.40 8.35
N TRP A 432 -17.73 0.93 8.35
CA TRP A 432 -16.62 1.76 7.86
C TRP A 432 -15.38 1.61 8.73
N VAL A 433 -15.47 1.94 10.02
CA VAL A 433 -14.32 2.03 10.93
C VAL A 433 -13.63 0.67 11.13
N ARG A 434 -14.39 -0.43 11.20
CA ARG A 434 -13.84 -1.77 11.46
C ARG A 434 -13.66 -2.64 10.21
N GLY A 435 -14.36 -2.32 9.11
CA GLY A 435 -14.33 -3.10 7.88
C GLY A 435 -13.57 -2.40 6.76
N TRP A 436 -14.20 -1.39 6.15
CA TRP A 436 -13.69 -0.73 4.95
C TRP A 436 -12.42 0.09 5.19
N PHE A 437 -12.38 0.89 6.26
CA PHE A 437 -11.28 1.78 6.56
C PHE A 437 -9.96 1.03 6.77
N PRO A 438 -9.87 -0.06 7.57
CA PRO A 438 -8.65 -0.85 7.68
C PRO A 438 -8.10 -1.36 6.34
N ILE A 439 -8.96 -1.83 5.44
CA ILE A 439 -8.53 -2.32 4.12
C ILE A 439 -7.92 -1.18 3.28
N LEU A 440 -8.66 -0.07 3.15
CA LEU A 440 -8.26 1.04 2.30
C LEU A 440 -7.05 1.79 2.87
N PHE A 441 -6.98 1.91 4.19
CA PHE A 441 -5.85 2.50 4.89
C PHE A 441 -4.57 1.66 4.72
N GLU A 442 -4.64 0.35 4.92
CA GLU A 442 -3.47 -0.52 4.77
C GLU A 442 -3.02 -0.62 3.30
N LEU A 443 -3.94 -0.63 2.33
CA LEU A 443 -3.58 -0.49 0.91
C LEU A 443 -2.88 0.85 0.62
N SER A 444 -3.34 1.95 1.23
CA SER A 444 -2.63 3.23 1.17
C SER A 444 -1.23 3.16 1.79
N CYS A 445 -1.04 2.46 2.91
CA CYS A 445 0.29 2.22 3.48
C CYS A 445 1.21 1.46 2.52
N ILE A 446 0.71 0.40 1.86
CA ILE A 446 1.47 -0.37 0.85
C ILE A 446 1.89 0.53 -0.31
N ILE A 447 0.98 1.38 -0.81
CA ILE A 447 1.26 2.31 -1.91
C ILE A 447 2.40 3.27 -1.53
N ASN A 448 2.43 3.72 -0.28
CA ASN A 448 3.43 4.68 0.20
C ASN A 448 4.76 4.05 0.63
N ARG A 449 4.79 2.77 1.00
CA ARG A 449 5.99 2.11 1.58
C ARG A 449 6.73 1.18 0.60
N CYS A 450 6.06 0.67 -0.44
CA CYS A 450 6.59 -0.41 -1.27
C CYS A 450 7.21 0.06 -2.60
N LYS A 451 7.97 -0.85 -3.24
CA LYS A 451 8.56 -0.66 -4.59
C LYS A 451 7.49 -0.62 -5.67
N LEU A 452 7.87 -0.15 -6.87
CA LEU A 452 6.98 0.11 -8.01
C LEU A 452 5.94 -0.99 -8.30
N ASP A 453 6.35 -2.25 -8.40
CA ASP A 453 5.44 -3.35 -8.79
C ASP A 453 4.35 -3.60 -7.73
N VAL A 454 4.76 -3.72 -6.46
CA VAL A 454 3.87 -3.94 -5.31
C VAL A 454 2.98 -2.73 -5.07
N ARG A 455 3.54 -1.50 -5.18
CA ARG A 455 2.81 -0.24 -5.09
C ARG A 455 1.73 -0.13 -6.16
N THR A 456 2.08 -0.43 -7.41
CA THR A 456 1.13 -0.40 -8.53
C THR A 456 0.01 -1.42 -8.31
N ARG A 457 0.33 -2.63 -7.83
CA ARG A 457 -0.69 -3.63 -7.52
C ARG A 457 -1.59 -3.21 -6.37
N GLY A 458 -1.03 -2.65 -5.29
CA GLY A 458 -1.79 -2.10 -4.16
C GLY A 458 -2.76 -0.99 -4.60
N LEU A 459 -2.30 -0.09 -5.48
CA LEU A 459 -3.12 0.96 -6.10
C LEU A 459 -4.26 0.37 -6.91
N THR A 460 -3.97 -0.58 -7.81
CA THR A 460 -5.01 -1.25 -8.61
C THR A 460 -6.04 -1.93 -7.72
N VAL A 461 -5.63 -2.66 -6.69
CA VAL A 461 -6.57 -3.33 -5.77
C VAL A 461 -7.41 -2.34 -4.97
N MET A 462 -6.83 -1.22 -4.50
CA MET A 462 -7.59 -0.18 -3.80
C MET A 462 -8.72 0.36 -4.67
N PHE A 463 -8.43 0.71 -5.93
CA PHE A 463 -9.46 1.20 -6.86
C PHE A 463 -10.38 0.09 -7.38
N GLU A 464 -9.95 -1.16 -7.50
CA GLU A 464 -10.84 -2.31 -7.74
C GLU A 464 -11.89 -2.41 -6.62
N VAL A 465 -11.46 -2.36 -5.35
CA VAL A 465 -12.36 -2.39 -4.19
C VAL A 465 -13.36 -1.24 -4.24
N MET A 466 -12.91 -0.02 -4.56
CA MET A 466 -13.79 1.15 -4.72
C MET A 466 -14.81 0.97 -5.86
N LYS A 467 -14.37 0.48 -7.02
CA LYS A 467 -15.23 0.25 -8.20
C LYS A 467 -16.23 -0.89 -8.00
N THR A 468 -15.85 -1.93 -7.27
CA THR A 468 -16.72 -3.09 -7.03
C THR A 468 -17.73 -2.82 -5.91
N TYR A 469 -17.30 -2.24 -4.80
CA TYR A 469 -18.11 -2.14 -3.57
C TYR A 469 -18.59 -0.73 -3.24
N GLY A 470 -18.23 0.29 -4.03
CA GLY A 470 -18.58 1.70 -3.76
C GLY A 470 -20.09 1.98 -3.69
N HIS A 471 -20.92 1.12 -4.29
CA HIS A 471 -22.38 1.19 -4.18
C HIS A 471 -22.90 0.96 -2.74
N THR A 472 -22.07 0.38 -1.86
CA THR A 472 -22.39 0.16 -0.44
C THR A 472 -21.91 1.30 0.47
N PHE A 473 -21.24 2.32 -0.07
CA PHE A 473 -20.62 3.38 0.73
C PHE A 473 -21.57 4.55 0.95
N GLU A 474 -21.57 5.05 2.18
CA GLU A 474 -22.28 6.28 2.55
C GLU A 474 -21.53 7.54 2.07
N LYS A 475 -22.26 8.65 1.93
CA LYS A 475 -21.71 9.92 1.40
C LYS A 475 -20.51 10.43 2.20
N HIS A 476 -20.54 10.37 3.52
CA HIS A 476 -19.43 10.83 4.37
C HIS A 476 -18.24 9.88 4.35
N TRP A 477 -18.45 8.57 4.11
CA TRP A 477 -17.34 7.61 3.93
C TRP A 477 -16.55 7.91 2.66
N TRP A 478 -17.22 8.32 1.59
CA TRP A 478 -16.54 8.78 0.38
C TRP A 478 -15.63 9.98 0.65
N GLN A 479 -16.07 10.96 1.45
CA GLN A 479 -15.22 12.10 1.81
C GLN A 479 -13.97 11.67 2.57
N ASP A 480 -14.12 10.80 3.58
CA ASP A 480 -12.98 10.28 4.34
C ASP A 480 -12.04 9.45 3.47
N LEU A 481 -12.57 8.65 2.54
CA LEU A 481 -11.77 7.88 1.60
C LEU A 481 -10.95 8.78 0.68
N PHE A 482 -11.58 9.76 0.05
CA PHE A 482 -10.89 10.62 -0.90
C PHE A 482 -9.85 11.52 -0.22
N ARG A 483 -10.01 11.85 1.07
CA ARG A 483 -8.92 12.44 1.87
C ARG A 483 -7.68 11.55 1.96
N ILE A 484 -7.84 10.22 2.03
CA ILE A 484 -6.72 9.27 2.01
C ILE A 484 -6.16 9.14 0.58
N VAL A 485 -7.03 9.08 -0.43
CA VAL A 485 -6.61 8.93 -1.84
C VAL A 485 -5.83 10.16 -2.32
N PHE A 486 -6.30 11.38 -2.03
CA PHE A 486 -5.59 12.60 -2.43
C PHE A 486 -4.23 12.76 -1.74
N ARG A 487 -4.01 12.15 -0.57
CA ARG A 487 -2.68 12.12 0.08
C ARG A 487 -1.61 11.40 -0.74
N ILE A 488 -1.98 10.57 -1.72
CA ILE A 488 -1.02 9.97 -2.67
C ILE A 488 -0.26 11.08 -3.44
N PHE A 489 -0.89 12.24 -3.64
CA PHE A 489 -0.29 13.40 -4.28
C PHE A 489 0.44 14.32 -3.27
N ASP A 490 0.26 14.16 -1.96
CA ASP A 490 0.93 15.00 -0.95
C ASP A 490 2.42 14.69 -0.81
N ASN A 491 2.86 13.45 -1.08
CA ASN A 491 4.28 13.07 -1.11
C ASN A 491 5.12 13.94 -2.07
N MET A 492 4.45 14.64 -2.99
CA MET A 492 5.03 15.58 -3.95
C MET A 492 5.48 16.91 -3.33
N LYS A 493 4.97 17.25 -2.13
CA LYS A 493 5.24 18.51 -1.42
C LYS A 493 6.58 18.50 -0.68
N LEU A 494 7.22 17.35 -0.52
CA LEU A 494 8.50 17.22 0.19
C LEU A 494 9.71 17.45 -0.75
N PRO A 495 10.72 18.26 -0.37
CA PRO A 495 11.81 18.67 -1.26
C PRO A 495 12.90 17.62 -1.56
N GLU A 496 12.92 16.45 -0.90
CA GLU A 496 14.21 15.82 -0.59
C GLU A 496 14.81 14.82 -1.61
N GLN A 497 14.07 14.31 -2.62
CA GLN A 497 14.66 13.39 -3.62
C GLN A 497 14.04 13.55 -5.02
N GLN A 498 14.80 14.16 -5.96
CA GLN A 498 14.25 14.59 -7.26
C GLN A 498 13.98 13.46 -8.27
N THR A 499 14.75 12.36 -8.23
CA THR A 499 14.60 11.23 -9.18
C THR A 499 13.42 10.32 -8.82
N GLU A 500 13.30 9.96 -7.53
CA GLU A 500 12.16 9.18 -7.02
C GLU A 500 10.85 9.94 -7.19
N LYS A 501 10.88 11.27 -7.04
CA LYS A 501 9.76 12.16 -7.33
C LYS A 501 9.30 12.08 -8.78
N ALA A 502 10.23 11.99 -9.75
CA ALA A 502 9.88 11.89 -11.17
C ALA A 502 9.25 10.53 -11.53
N GLU A 503 9.78 9.42 -10.99
CA GLU A 503 9.20 8.09 -11.16
C GLU A 503 7.80 8.01 -10.52
N TRP A 504 7.65 8.53 -9.30
CA TRP A 504 6.38 8.59 -8.58
C TRP A 504 5.30 9.33 -9.38
N MET A 505 5.63 10.50 -9.95
CA MET A 505 4.71 11.26 -10.82
C MET A 505 4.28 10.46 -12.04
N THR A 506 5.24 9.84 -12.72
CA THR A 506 5.02 9.22 -14.04
C THR A 506 4.26 7.89 -13.92
N THR A 507 4.41 7.20 -12.80
CA THR A 507 3.82 5.88 -12.56
C THR A 507 2.60 5.95 -11.64
N THR A 508 2.79 6.43 -10.41
CA THR A 508 1.82 6.27 -9.32
C THR A 508 0.77 7.36 -9.34
N CYS A 509 1.17 8.63 -9.45
CA CYS A 509 0.22 9.73 -9.61
C CYS A 509 -0.57 9.58 -10.91
N ASN A 510 0.10 9.20 -12.00
CA ASN A 510 -0.54 8.98 -13.29
C ASN A 510 -1.64 7.89 -13.20
N HIS A 511 -1.32 6.72 -12.68
CA HIS A 511 -2.31 5.65 -12.49
C HIS A 511 -3.42 6.07 -11.51
N ALA A 512 -3.07 6.71 -10.39
CA ALA A 512 -4.05 7.16 -9.40
C ALA A 512 -5.03 8.18 -10.00
N LEU A 513 -4.55 9.10 -10.85
CA LEU A 513 -5.37 10.11 -11.49
C LEU A 513 -6.45 9.50 -12.39
N TYR A 514 -6.05 8.59 -13.28
CA TYR A 514 -7.00 7.85 -14.13
C TYR A 514 -8.00 7.06 -13.28
N ALA A 515 -7.53 6.36 -12.25
CA ALA A 515 -8.40 5.54 -11.41
C ALA A 515 -9.37 6.38 -10.56
N ILE A 516 -8.98 7.58 -10.11
CA ILE A 516 -9.87 8.57 -9.48
C ILE A 516 -10.98 8.97 -10.45
N CYS A 517 -10.62 9.34 -11.68
CA CYS A 517 -11.58 9.76 -12.70
C CYS A 517 -12.53 8.64 -13.10
N ASP A 518 -12.07 7.39 -13.15
CA ASP A 518 -12.90 6.21 -13.39
C ASP A 518 -13.93 6.01 -12.28
N VAL A 519 -13.51 6.03 -11.01
CA VAL A 519 -14.43 5.89 -9.86
C VAL A 519 -15.42 7.05 -9.82
N PHE A 520 -14.94 8.28 -10.05
CA PHE A 520 -15.81 9.45 -10.11
C PHE A 520 -16.87 9.32 -11.20
N THR A 521 -16.49 8.87 -12.39
CA THR A 521 -17.41 8.63 -13.50
C THR A 521 -18.42 7.53 -13.19
N GLN A 522 -17.96 6.43 -12.60
CA GLN A 522 -18.84 5.30 -12.26
C GLN A 522 -19.89 5.68 -11.19
N TYR A 523 -19.51 6.49 -10.20
CA TYR A 523 -20.38 6.92 -9.09
C TYR A 523 -20.75 8.41 -9.15
N PHE A 524 -20.84 8.97 -10.37
CA PHE A 524 -21.01 10.42 -10.59
C PHE A 524 -22.18 11.03 -9.80
N GLU A 525 -23.33 10.37 -9.76
CA GLU A 525 -24.53 10.88 -9.07
C GLU A 525 -24.30 11.05 -7.55
N SER A 526 -23.50 10.19 -6.95
CA SER A 526 -23.16 10.26 -5.52
C SER A 526 -22.02 11.24 -5.25
N LEU A 527 -21.02 11.29 -6.14
CA LEU A 527 -19.77 11.99 -5.92
C LEU A 527 -19.75 13.44 -6.44
N ASN A 528 -20.57 13.79 -7.43
CA ASN A 528 -20.58 15.14 -8.03
C ASN A 528 -20.75 16.24 -6.98
N SER A 529 -21.76 16.11 -6.11
CA SER A 529 -22.02 17.11 -5.05
C SER A 529 -20.97 17.16 -3.95
N LEU A 530 -20.07 16.16 -3.86
CA LEU A 530 -19.11 16.01 -2.77
C LEU A 530 -17.67 16.33 -3.18
N LEU A 531 -17.28 15.97 -4.42
CA LEU A 531 -15.87 15.92 -4.83
C LEU A 531 -15.57 16.63 -6.15
N LEU A 532 -16.56 17.20 -6.85
CA LEU A 532 -16.31 17.86 -8.15
C LEU A 532 -15.22 18.94 -8.04
N ASP A 533 -15.32 19.80 -7.03
CA ASP A 533 -14.36 20.89 -6.83
C ASP A 533 -12.95 20.35 -6.51
N ASP A 534 -12.86 19.30 -5.70
CA ASP A 534 -11.59 18.63 -5.37
C ASP A 534 -10.95 17.99 -6.61
N ILE A 535 -11.75 17.35 -7.47
CA ILE A 535 -11.27 16.71 -8.71
C ILE A 535 -10.80 17.74 -9.71
N LEU A 536 -11.56 18.83 -9.92
CA LEU A 536 -11.16 19.91 -10.81
C LEU A 536 -9.87 20.58 -10.30
N ALA A 537 -9.76 20.81 -8.99
CA ALA A 537 -8.53 21.34 -8.38
C ALA A 537 -7.34 20.39 -8.55
N GLN A 538 -7.56 19.07 -8.41
CA GLN A 538 -6.51 18.07 -8.59
C GLN A 538 -6.05 17.96 -10.05
N LEU A 539 -6.97 18.00 -11.01
CA LEU A 539 -6.66 18.02 -12.45
C LEU A 539 -5.87 19.28 -12.82
N TYR A 540 -6.33 20.44 -12.35
CA TYR A 540 -5.61 21.72 -12.50
C TYR A 540 -4.18 21.62 -11.94
N TRP A 541 -4.03 21.11 -10.71
CA TRP A 541 -2.71 20.94 -10.09
C TRP A 541 -1.80 20.00 -10.89
N CYS A 542 -2.33 18.88 -11.40
CA CYS A 542 -1.57 17.92 -12.22
C CYS A 542 -1.03 18.57 -13.50
N VAL A 543 -1.84 19.41 -14.17
CA VAL A 543 -1.44 20.12 -15.38
C VAL A 543 -0.36 21.18 -15.13
N GLN A 544 -0.28 21.72 -13.92
CA GLN A 544 0.74 22.71 -13.53
C GLN A 544 2.11 22.12 -13.21
N GLN A 545 2.24 20.79 -13.09
CA GLN A 545 3.52 20.18 -12.72
C GLN A 545 4.54 20.23 -13.86
N ASP A 546 5.82 20.39 -13.52
CA ASP A 546 6.96 20.29 -14.47
C ASP A 546 7.26 18.83 -14.87
N ASN A 547 6.21 18.03 -15.11
CA ASN A 547 6.28 16.66 -15.62
C ASN A 547 5.32 16.52 -16.81
N GLU A 548 5.88 16.35 -18.02
CA GLU A 548 5.11 16.28 -19.27
C GLU A 548 4.03 15.19 -19.24
N GLN A 549 4.37 13.99 -18.77
CA GLN A 549 3.43 12.87 -18.76
C GLN A 549 2.25 13.14 -17.82
N LEU A 550 2.52 13.61 -16.60
CA LEU A 550 1.47 13.90 -15.62
C LEU A 550 0.56 15.04 -16.09
N ALA A 551 1.12 16.07 -16.72
CA ALA A 551 0.34 17.17 -17.25
C ALA A 551 -0.57 16.73 -18.41
N ARG A 552 -0.06 15.90 -19.32
CA ARG A 552 -0.87 15.29 -20.39
C ARG A 552 -1.98 14.38 -19.84
N SER A 553 -1.67 13.57 -18.84
CA SER A 553 -2.67 12.74 -18.16
C SER A 553 -3.76 13.59 -17.48
N GLY A 554 -3.41 14.74 -16.90
CA GLY A 554 -4.38 15.70 -16.36
C GLY A 554 -5.36 16.21 -17.42
N THR A 555 -4.86 16.65 -18.57
CA THR A 555 -5.68 17.10 -19.68
C THR A 555 -6.57 15.99 -20.24
N ASN A 556 -6.02 14.78 -20.43
CA ASN A 556 -6.78 13.63 -20.94
C ASN A 556 -7.84 13.14 -19.93
N CYS A 557 -7.55 13.14 -18.64
CA CYS A 557 -8.52 12.80 -17.61
C CYS A 557 -9.67 13.81 -17.56
N LEU A 558 -9.37 15.11 -17.70
CA LEU A 558 -10.39 16.15 -17.81
C LEU A 558 -11.29 15.91 -19.03
N GLU A 559 -10.70 15.61 -20.19
CA GLU A 559 -11.45 15.25 -21.40
C GLU A 559 -12.37 14.05 -21.16
N ASN A 560 -11.86 12.95 -20.61
CA ASN A 560 -12.63 11.73 -20.37
C ASN A 560 -13.78 11.96 -19.37
N VAL A 561 -13.54 12.69 -18.28
CA VAL A 561 -14.57 13.01 -17.29
C VAL A 561 -15.71 13.79 -17.93
N VAL A 562 -15.38 14.77 -18.78
CA VAL A 562 -16.39 15.60 -19.47
C VAL A 562 -17.12 14.79 -20.54
N ILE A 563 -16.42 13.98 -21.34
CA ILE A 563 -17.06 13.17 -22.39
C ILE A 563 -18.01 12.13 -21.78
N LEU A 564 -17.60 11.45 -20.70
CA LEU A 564 -18.38 10.36 -20.12
C LEU A 564 -19.54 10.83 -19.22
N ASN A 565 -19.47 12.04 -18.67
CA ASN A 565 -20.45 12.54 -17.71
C ASN A 565 -21.15 13.85 -18.13
N GLY A 566 -20.72 14.49 -19.22
CA GLY A 566 -21.18 15.82 -19.63
C GLY A 566 -22.69 15.92 -19.87
N GLU A 567 -23.34 14.83 -20.27
CA GLU A 567 -24.80 14.78 -20.42
C GLU A 567 -25.55 14.92 -19.07
N LYS A 568 -24.89 14.53 -17.97
CA LYS A 568 -25.42 14.59 -16.60
C LYS A 568 -25.05 15.90 -15.88
N PHE A 569 -24.27 16.77 -16.52
CA PHE A 569 -23.82 18.00 -15.90
C PHE A 569 -24.96 19.01 -15.80
N SER A 570 -25.08 19.65 -14.64
CA SER A 570 -25.91 20.84 -14.49
C SER A 570 -25.25 22.05 -15.17
N LEU A 571 -26.00 23.13 -15.39
CA LEU A 571 -25.44 24.39 -15.91
C LEU A 571 -24.32 24.93 -15.01
N GLU A 572 -24.47 24.82 -13.68
CA GLU A 572 -23.43 25.20 -12.71
C GLU A 572 -22.17 24.33 -12.84
N THR A 573 -22.35 23.01 -13.01
CA THR A 573 -21.25 22.07 -13.24
C THR A 573 -20.49 22.44 -14.51
N TRP A 574 -21.19 22.72 -15.60
CA TRP A 574 -20.57 23.19 -16.85
C TRP A 574 -19.81 24.50 -16.68
N ASP A 575 -20.35 25.46 -15.92
CA ASP A 575 -19.63 26.71 -15.63
C ASP A 575 -18.35 26.47 -14.84
N LYS A 576 -18.39 25.63 -13.80
CA LYS A 576 -17.19 25.24 -13.03
C LYS A 576 -16.15 24.55 -13.93
N THR A 577 -16.58 23.62 -14.78
CA THR A 577 -15.70 22.93 -15.73
C THR A 577 -15.07 23.88 -16.75
N CYS A 578 -15.87 24.76 -17.37
CA CYS A 578 -15.35 25.75 -18.32
C CYS A 578 -14.41 26.76 -17.66
N ASN A 579 -14.69 27.18 -16.41
CA ASN A 579 -13.79 28.05 -15.65
C ASN A 579 -12.47 27.33 -15.33
N CYS A 580 -12.52 26.04 -14.97
CA CYS A 580 -11.31 25.23 -14.77
C CYS A 580 -10.48 25.15 -16.06
N ILE A 581 -11.10 24.85 -17.21
CA ILE A 581 -10.41 24.84 -18.52
C ILE A 581 -9.75 26.21 -18.80
N LEU A 582 -10.47 27.32 -18.56
CA LEU A 582 -9.97 28.68 -18.73
C LEU A 582 -8.74 28.95 -17.84
N ASP A 583 -8.79 28.55 -16.57
CA ASP A 583 -7.68 28.75 -15.63
C ASP A 583 -6.46 27.89 -16.00
N ILE A 584 -6.69 26.66 -16.47
CA ILE A 584 -5.63 25.81 -17.01
C ILE A 584 -5.00 26.48 -18.23
N PHE A 585 -5.80 26.98 -19.18
CA PHE A 585 -5.30 27.70 -20.35
C PHE A 585 -4.43 28.89 -19.95
N LYS A 586 -4.95 29.79 -19.12
CA LYS A 586 -4.22 31.00 -18.69
C LYS A 586 -2.88 30.70 -18.02
N THR A 587 -2.83 29.68 -17.17
CA THR A 587 -1.58 29.36 -16.44
C THR A 587 -0.54 28.61 -17.28
N THR A 588 -0.97 27.95 -18.36
CA THR A 588 -0.11 27.17 -19.25
C THR A 588 0.38 27.94 -20.47
N ILE A 589 -0.09 29.18 -20.74
CA ILE A 589 0.48 30.01 -21.81
C ILE A 589 1.96 30.34 -21.48
N PRO A 590 2.91 29.99 -22.35
CA PRO A 590 4.34 30.17 -22.08
C PRO A 590 4.81 31.59 -22.41
N HIS A 591 4.24 32.62 -21.76
CA HIS A 591 4.55 34.04 -22.01
C HIS A 591 6.04 34.37 -21.97
N ALA A 592 6.82 33.67 -21.15
CA ALA A 592 8.26 33.85 -21.07
C ALA A 592 8.98 33.60 -22.40
N LEU A 593 8.41 32.83 -23.35
CA LEU A 593 9.01 32.67 -24.68
C LEU A 593 9.08 33.98 -25.47
N LEU A 594 8.16 34.92 -25.23
CA LEU A 594 8.16 36.24 -25.89
C LEU A 594 9.10 37.24 -25.20
N THR A 595 9.34 37.07 -23.90
CA THR A 595 10.08 38.05 -23.08
C THR A 595 11.48 37.59 -22.67
N TRP A 596 11.83 36.30 -22.87
CA TRP A 596 13.11 35.75 -22.43
C TRP A 596 14.30 36.47 -23.08
N ARG A 597 15.32 36.73 -22.25
CA ARG A 597 16.60 37.35 -22.59
C ARG A 597 17.74 36.60 -21.88
N PRO A 598 18.96 36.55 -22.45
CA PRO A 598 20.12 35.98 -21.77
C PRO A 598 20.49 36.80 -20.53
N ALA A 599 20.88 36.14 -19.44
CA ALA A 599 21.36 36.83 -18.24
C ALA A 599 22.61 37.69 -18.56
N GLY A 600 22.51 39.01 -18.36
CA GLY A 600 23.57 39.97 -18.68
C GLY A 600 23.28 40.92 -19.86
N ALA A 601 22.10 40.83 -20.48
CA ALA A 601 21.70 41.70 -21.60
C ALA A 601 21.06 43.05 -21.22
N GLU A 602 21.05 43.43 -19.93
CA GLU A 602 20.67 44.77 -19.52
C GLU A 602 21.88 45.71 -19.66
N GLY A 603 22.10 46.30 -20.83
CA GLY A 603 23.07 47.40 -20.91
C GLY A 603 23.63 47.86 -22.25
N GLU A 604 23.45 47.19 -23.39
CA GLU A 604 23.99 47.73 -24.66
C GLU A 604 23.04 47.59 -25.87
N PRO A 605 22.83 48.66 -26.66
CA PRO A 605 22.17 48.57 -27.94
C PRO A 605 23.10 47.85 -28.92
N PHE A 606 22.69 46.65 -29.35
CA PHE A 606 23.40 45.90 -30.39
C PHE A 606 23.45 46.72 -31.69
N THR A 607 24.61 47.29 -32.01
CA THR A 607 24.92 47.79 -33.35
C THR A 607 25.06 46.60 -34.29
N SER A 608 24.28 46.64 -35.36
CA SER A 608 24.33 45.70 -36.48
C SER A 608 25.72 45.68 -37.13
N HIS A 609 26.54 44.68 -36.82
CA HIS A 609 27.62 44.28 -37.73
C HIS A 609 27.11 43.18 -38.64
N GLY A 610 26.93 43.56 -39.91
CA GLY A 610 26.44 42.71 -40.98
C GLY A 610 27.34 41.51 -41.22
N LEU A 611 26.76 40.34 -41.02
CA LEU A 611 27.09 39.14 -41.79
C LEU A 611 25.94 38.93 -42.76
N SER A 612 26.26 38.81 -44.04
CA SER A 612 25.32 38.79 -45.16
C SER A 612 24.17 37.79 -44.98
N ASP A 613 22.94 38.32 -45.04
CA ASP A 613 21.64 37.62 -44.94
C ASP A 613 21.43 36.42 -45.89
N LYS A 614 22.29 36.21 -46.89
CA LYS A 614 22.03 35.20 -47.95
C LYS A 614 22.49 33.77 -47.63
N GLN A 615 23.17 33.52 -46.51
CA GLN A 615 23.66 32.17 -46.15
C GLN A 615 22.95 31.52 -44.94
N LEU A 616 22.06 32.24 -44.24
CA LEU A 616 21.24 31.64 -43.18
C LEU A 616 19.89 31.09 -43.66
N ASP A 617 19.39 31.55 -44.81
CA ASP A 617 18.09 31.09 -45.34
C ASP A 617 18.12 29.65 -45.87
N SER A 618 19.28 29.14 -46.31
CA SER A 618 19.39 27.77 -46.84
C SER A 618 19.43 26.68 -45.76
N ILE A 619 19.76 27.02 -44.51
CA ILE A 619 19.71 26.11 -43.36
C ILE A 619 18.33 26.17 -42.67
N SER A 620 17.52 27.20 -42.97
CA SER A 620 16.22 27.49 -42.33
C SER A 620 15.05 26.64 -42.82
N GLN A 621 15.20 25.84 -43.88
CA GLN A 621 14.05 25.18 -44.52
C GLN A 621 13.52 23.92 -43.81
N LYS A 622 14.18 23.42 -42.76
CA LYS A 622 13.61 22.36 -41.89
C LYS A 622 13.29 22.88 -40.49
N SER A 623 12.28 23.74 -40.41
CA SER A 623 11.61 24.09 -39.16
C SER A 623 10.76 22.91 -38.71
N LEU A 624 11.30 22.05 -37.84
CA LEU A 624 10.52 20.98 -37.20
C LEU A 624 9.65 21.57 -36.10
N ASP A 625 8.36 21.24 -36.09
CA ASP A 625 7.38 21.62 -35.06
C ASP A 625 7.78 21.10 -33.68
N ILE A 626 7.38 21.80 -32.62
CA ILE A 626 7.52 21.28 -31.25
C ILE A 626 6.57 20.09 -31.12
N GLN A 627 6.96 18.93 -31.66
CA GLN A 627 6.23 17.68 -31.54
C GLN A 627 6.87 16.76 -30.52
N SER A 628 5.99 16.22 -29.67
CA SER A 628 6.15 15.03 -28.85
C SER A 628 6.33 13.78 -29.73
N ARG A 629 7.16 12.84 -29.27
CA ARG A 629 7.25 11.48 -29.83
C ARG A 629 5.93 10.74 -29.55
N SER A 630 4.93 10.77 -30.43
CA SER A 630 3.77 9.86 -30.26
C SER A 630 2.92 9.54 -31.49
N GLU A 631 3.11 10.13 -32.68
CA GLU A 631 2.15 9.92 -33.78
C GLU A 631 2.55 8.91 -34.88
N ASP A 632 3.72 8.25 -34.80
CA ASP A 632 4.09 7.18 -35.76
C ASP A 632 4.05 5.79 -35.12
N GLN A 633 2.85 5.30 -34.82
CA GLN A 633 2.59 3.86 -34.68
C GLN A 633 1.34 3.52 -35.47
N ASN A 634 1.46 3.37 -36.80
CA ASN A 634 0.59 2.52 -37.60
C ASN A 634 1.13 2.38 -39.04
N SER A 635 2.36 1.85 -39.17
CA SER A 635 2.80 1.04 -40.33
C SER A 635 4.26 0.66 -40.16
N ILE A 636 4.55 -0.53 -39.61
CA ILE A 636 5.90 -1.11 -39.67
C ILE A 636 5.78 -2.56 -40.11
N SER A 637 6.42 -2.89 -41.24
CA SER A 637 6.54 -4.24 -41.76
C SER A 637 7.44 -5.10 -40.87
N SER A 638 7.23 -6.42 -40.90
CA SER A 638 7.86 -7.41 -40.03
C SER A 638 9.39 -7.51 -40.10
N ALA A 639 10.05 -6.77 -41.01
CA ALA A 639 11.50 -6.81 -41.20
C ALA A 639 12.28 -5.81 -40.30
N ASP A 640 11.65 -4.72 -39.82
CA ASP A 640 12.35 -3.69 -39.03
C ASP A 640 12.41 -3.97 -37.51
N ARG A 641 11.64 -4.95 -37.00
CA ARG A 641 11.71 -5.34 -35.58
C ARG A 641 13.04 -6.00 -35.20
N ALA A 642 13.68 -6.73 -36.11
CA ALA A 642 14.92 -7.45 -35.83
C ALA A 642 16.15 -6.52 -35.67
N ALA A 643 16.14 -5.33 -36.27
CA ALA A 643 17.23 -4.36 -36.18
C ALA A 643 17.18 -3.48 -34.91
N VAL A 644 16.01 -3.38 -34.26
CA VAL A 644 15.81 -2.56 -33.06
C VAL A 644 16.19 -3.31 -31.78
N ASP A 645 15.99 -4.63 -31.73
CA ASP A 645 16.37 -5.45 -30.56
C ASP A 645 17.88 -5.67 -30.45
N ALA A 646 18.61 -5.74 -31.57
CA ALA A 646 20.07 -5.87 -31.56
C ALA A 646 20.81 -4.61 -31.05
N ARG A 647 20.17 -3.43 -31.07
CA ARG A 647 20.75 -2.17 -30.57
C ARG A 647 20.43 -1.86 -29.10
N ARG A 648 19.49 -2.59 -28.48
CA ARG A 648 19.14 -2.40 -27.06
C ARG A 648 19.99 -3.20 -26.08
N GLN A 649 20.75 -4.20 -26.54
CA GLN A 649 21.58 -5.04 -25.66
C GLN A 649 23.07 -4.62 -25.57
N SER A 650 23.53 -3.60 -26.30
CA SER A 650 24.97 -3.22 -26.31
C SER A 650 25.31 -1.88 -25.63
N GLN A 651 24.45 -1.34 -24.76
CA GLN A 651 24.74 -0.12 -23.97
C GLN A 651 24.72 -0.30 -22.44
N HIS A 652 24.74 -1.54 -21.94
CA HIS A 652 24.94 -1.83 -20.52
C HIS A 652 26.05 -2.87 -20.38
N SER A 653 27.31 -2.44 -20.54
CA SER A 653 28.53 -3.07 -19.99
C SER A 653 29.76 -2.44 -20.65
N THR A 654 30.28 -1.36 -20.06
CA THR A 654 31.70 -0.92 -20.05
C THR A 654 31.78 0.59 -19.77
N ALA A 655 31.79 0.96 -18.48
CA ALA A 655 32.31 2.24 -18.01
C ALA A 655 32.66 2.14 -16.51
N SER A 656 33.57 1.22 -16.19
CA SER A 656 34.34 1.25 -14.95
C SER A 656 35.79 1.57 -15.33
N GLY A 657 36.24 2.78 -15.03
CA GLY A 657 37.64 3.18 -15.20
C GLY A 657 37.81 4.42 -16.08
N LEU A 658 38.28 5.49 -15.45
CA LEU A 658 38.84 6.73 -16.03
C LEU A 658 37.84 7.78 -16.52
N SER A 659 37.32 8.59 -15.59
CA SER A 659 37.05 10.03 -15.77
C SER A 659 36.51 10.65 -14.45
N GLU A 660 37.28 10.61 -13.38
CA GLU A 660 37.15 11.59 -12.29
C GLU A 660 38.00 12.80 -12.67
N ASP A 661 37.42 13.84 -13.30
CA ASP A 661 37.87 15.26 -13.21
C ASP A 661 37.17 16.26 -14.18
N VAL A 662 35.83 16.22 -14.33
CA VAL A 662 35.10 17.29 -15.07
C VAL A 662 33.88 17.85 -14.33
N SER A 663 33.62 17.45 -13.08
CA SER A 663 32.38 17.79 -12.36
C SER A 663 32.41 19.07 -11.50
N ARG A 664 33.38 19.99 -11.66
CA ARG A 664 33.50 21.18 -10.78
C ARG A 664 33.27 22.56 -11.39
N ASN A 665 32.83 22.70 -12.65
CA ASN A 665 32.56 24.03 -13.24
C ASN A 665 31.31 24.08 -14.14
N ARG A 666 30.12 23.75 -13.62
CA ARG A 666 28.84 24.12 -14.27
C ARG A 666 28.29 25.38 -13.60
N ASN A 667 28.21 26.49 -14.35
CA ASN A 667 27.59 27.73 -13.89
C ASN A 667 26.15 27.46 -13.41
N PRO A 668 25.75 27.88 -12.20
CA PRO A 668 24.42 27.67 -11.63
C PRO A 668 23.29 28.21 -12.54
N THR A 669 23.57 29.31 -13.23
CA THR A 669 22.65 29.97 -14.19
C THR A 669 22.24 29.06 -15.34
N LYS A 670 23.18 28.27 -15.88
CA LYS A 670 22.90 27.38 -17.02
C LYS A 670 21.99 26.20 -16.65
N ILE A 671 22.06 25.72 -15.41
CA ILE A 671 21.18 24.66 -14.89
C ILE A 671 19.76 25.21 -14.68
N GLN A 672 19.64 26.45 -14.19
CA GLN A 672 18.35 27.12 -14.00
C GLN A 672 17.67 27.41 -15.34
N GLU A 673 18.42 27.85 -16.36
CA GLU A 673 17.92 28.05 -17.72
C GLU A 673 17.43 26.74 -18.36
N GLN A 674 18.16 25.64 -18.18
CA GLN A 674 17.72 24.33 -18.69
C GLN A 674 16.41 23.86 -18.04
N ARG A 675 16.24 24.09 -16.73
CA ARG A 675 14.97 23.79 -16.03
C ARG A 675 13.83 24.67 -16.56
N LEU A 676 14.06 25.96 -16.74
CA LEU A 676 13.09 26.89 -17.32
C LEU A 676 12.67 26.46 -18.74
N PHE A 677 13.63 26.11 -19.59
CA PHE A 677 13.34 25.66 -20.96
C PHE A 677 12.54 24.36 -20.98
N SER A 678 12.86 23.42 -20.10
CA SER A 678 12.06 22.19 -19.94
C SER A 678 10.62 22.51 -19.54
N ALA A 679 10.41 23.39 -18.55
CA ALA A 679 9.07 23.79 -18.12
C ALA A 679 8.28 24.50 -19.24
N LEU A 680 8.94 25.38 -20.01
CA LEU A 680 8.30 26.07 -21.14
C LEU A 680 7.93 25.12 -22.29
N LEU A 681 8.75 24.10 -22.56
CA LEU A 681 8.40 23.07 -23.55
C LEU A 681 7.17 22.27 -23.12
N ILE A 682 7.09 21.89 -21.83
CA ILE A 682 5.91 21.21 -21.26
C ILE A 682 4.66 22.07 -21.46
N LYS A 683 4.75 23.38 -21.15
CA LYS A 683 3.65 24.34 -21.36
C LYS A 683 3.17 24.39 -22.82
N CYS A 684 4.07 24.39 -23.79
CA CYS A 684 3.70 24.34 -25.21
C CYS A 684 2.95 23.04 -25.58
N VAL A 685 3.43 21.89 -25.09
CA VAL A 685 2.79 20.59 -25.33
C VAL A 685 1.40 20.56 -24.70
N VAL A 686 1.28 20.99 -23.45
CA VAL A 686 0.01 21.06 -22.72
C VAL A 686 -1.00 21.97 -23.40
N GLN A 687 -0.57 23.14 -23.90
CA GLN A 687 -1.44 24.05 -24.67
C GLN A 687 -2.03 23.38 -25.92
N LEU A 688 -1.21 22.62 -26.66
CA LEU A 688 -1.68 21.90 -27.84
C LEU A 688 -2.68 20.78 -27.48
N GLU A 689 -2.41 20.04 -26.41
CA GLU A 689 -3.32 19.01 -25.90
C GLU A 689 -4.65 19.62 -25.42
N LEU A 690 -4.62 20.77 -24.75
CA LEU A 690 -5.83 21.46 -24.30
C LEU A 690 -6.69 21.96 -25.46
N ILE A 691 -6.07 22.44 -26.55
CA ILE A 691 -6.79 22.77 -27.79
C ILE A 691 -7.49 21.53 -28.34
N GLN A 692 -6.81 20.39 -28.38
CA GLN A 692 -7.40 19.12 -28.83
C GLN A 692 -8.52 18.67 -27.87
N THR A 693 -8.38 18.88 -26.57
CA THR A 693 -9.40 18.55 -25.58
C THR A 693 -10.66 19.39 -25.73
N ILE A 694 -10.55 20.71 -25.98
CA ILE A 694 -11.74 21.52 -26.30
C ILE A 694 -12.40 20.99 -27.58
N ASP A 695 -11.62 20.71 -28.62
CA ASP A 695 -12.13 20.19 -29.89
C ASP A 695 -12.87 18.85 -29.70
N ASN A 696 -12.29 17.92 -28.93
CA ASN A 696 -12.87 16.62 -28.59
C ASN A 696 -14.11 16.73 -27.70
N ILE A 697 -14.11 17.62 -26.70
CA ILE A 697 -15.27 17.83 -25.84
C ILE A 697 -16.44 18.38 -26.66
N VAL A 698 -16.20 19.40 -27.49
CA VAL A 698 -17.28 20.08 -28.23
C VAL A 698 -17.78 19.23 -29.39
N PHE A 699 -16.90 18.60 -30.16
CA PHE A 699 -17.23 17.93 -31.42
C PHE A 699 -17.12 16.40 -31.38
N PHE A 700 -16.74 15.80 -30.26
CA PHE A 700 -16.39 14.39 -30.11
C PHE A 700 -15.03 14.01 -30.75
N PRO A 701 -14.24 13.09 -30.15
CA PRO A 701 -12.95 12.67 -30.70
C PRO A 701 -13.02 12.21 -32.16
N ALA A 702 -12.01 12.62 -32.95
CA ALA A 702 -11.84 12.32 -34.37
C ALA A 702 -12.85 12.94 -35.35
N THR A 703 -13.95 13.55 -34.89
CA THR A 703 -14.95 14.20 -35.76
C THR A 703 -14.33 15.31 -36.60
N SER A 704 -13.57 16.21 -35.97
CA SER A 704 -12.91 17.33 -36.66
C SER A 704 -11.89 16.89 -37.71
N LYS A 705 -11.11 15.84 -37.43
CA LYS A 705 -10.14 15.27 -38.37
C LYS A 705 -10.83 14.64 -39.58
N LYS A 706 -11.96 13.95 -39.35
CA LYS A 706 -12.80 13.40 -40.41
C LYS A 706 -13.40 14.53 -41.26
N GLU A 707 -13.89 15.59 -40.64
CA GLU A 707 -14.39 16.77 -41.35
C GLU A 707 -13.31 17.43 -42.22
N ASP A 708 -12.08 17.58 -41.72
CA ASP A 708 -10.98 18.16 -42.51
C ASP A 708 -10.64 17.28 -43.73
N ALA A 709 -10.59 15.95 -43.55
CA ALA A 709 -10.37 15.01 -44.64
C ALA A 709 -11.51 15.04 -45.67
N GLU A 710 -12.76 15.17 -45.23
CA GLU A 710 -13.93 15.30 -46.10
C GLU A 710 -13.93 16.62 -46.87
N ASN A 711 -13.57 17.74 -46.22
CA ASN A 711 -13.46 19.04 -46.87
C ASN A 711 -12.35 19.04 -47.93
N PHE A 712 -11.21 18.41 -47.63
CA PHE A 712 -10.11 18.23 -48.58
C PHE A 712 -10.53 17.35 -49.78
N ALA A 713 -11.16 16.20 -49.52
CA ALA A 713 -11.67 15.32 -50.57
C ALA A 713 -12.75 16.00 -51.43
N ALA A 714 -13.62 16.82 -50.83
CA ALA A 714 -14.64 17.59 -51.54
C ALA A 714 -14.04 18.73 -52.41
N ALA A 715 -12.87 19.24 -52.03
CA ALA A 715 -12.11 20.19 -52.84
C ALA A 715 -11.44 19.52 -54.04
N GLN A 716 -11.05 18.25 -53.94
CA GLN A 716 -10.47 17.45 -55.02
C GLN A 716 -11.47 16.98 -56.08
N ARG A 717 -12.73 16.75 -55.71
CA ARG A 717 -13.79 16.36 -56.66
C ARG A 717 -14.22 17.57 -57.50
N ASP A 718 -13.49 17.83 -58.57
CA ASP A 718 -13.86 18.83 -59.59
C ASP A 718 -14.90 18.21 -60.55
N ALA A 719 -16.18 18.30 -60.21
CA ALA A 719 -17.26 17.94 -61.13
C ALA A 719 -18.53 18.76 -60.85
N ALA A 720 -19.03 19.39 -61.91
CA ALA A 720 -20.29 20.10 -61.98
C ALA A 720 -21.47 19.17 -61.61
N GLY A 721 -21.91 19.23 -60.36
CA GLY A 721 -23.07 18.52 -59.88
C GLY A 721 -23.48 19.03 -58.51
N VAL A 722 -24.54 19.84 -58.47
CA VAL A 722 -25.23 20.24 -57.24
C VAL A 722 -25.93 18.99 -56.70
N ALA A 723 -25.20 18.17 -55.94
CA ALA A 723 -25.78 17.15 -55.09
C ALA A 723 -25.24 17.38 -53.68
N GLY A 724 -26.06 18.03 -52.85
CA GLY A 724 -25.76 18.26 -51.45
C GLY A 724 -25.56 16.94 -50.74
N VAL A 725 -24.31 16.61 -50.42
CA VAL A 725 -24.01 15.58 -49.43
C VAL A 725 -24.45 16.15 -48.10
N ARG A 726 -25.66 15.78 -47.66
CA ARG A 726 -26.08 15.96 -46.26
C ARG A 726 -25.12 15.16 -45.41
N VAL A 727 -24.25 15.87 -44.69
CA VAL A 727 -23.49 15.29 -43.59
C VAL A 727 -24.52 15.00 -42.50
N GLU A 728 -24.85 13.73 -42.30
CA GLU A 728 -25.45 13.29 -41.04
C GLU A 728 -24.40 13.54 -39.95
N THR A 729 -24.43 14.74 -39.37
CA THR A 729 -23.69 15.01 -38.13
C THR A 729 -24.34 14.17 -37.05
N GLN A 730 -23.77 13.00 -36.78
CA GLN A 730 -23.99 12.34 -35.50
C GLN A 730 -23.48 13.31 -34.43
N ASP A 731 -24.41 13.99 -33.75
CA ASP A 731 -24.13 14.94 -32.67
C ASP A 731 -23.66 14.19 -31.41
N GLN A 732 -22.46 13.61 -31.48
CA GLN A 732 -21.85 12.85 -30.39
C GLN A 732 -21.08 13.74 -29.40
N GLY A 733 -20.87 15.03 -29.72
CA GLY A 733 -20.12 15.98 -28.89
C GLY A 733 -20.99 16.75 -27.88
N MET A 734 -20.34 17.41 -26.92
CA MET A 734 -21.03 18.11 -25.82
C MET A 734 -21.56 19.50 -26.21
N TYR A 735 -21.45 19.89 -27.48
CA TYR A 735 -21.90 21.19 -28.00
C TYR A 735 -23.32 21.59 -27.56
N HIS A 736 -24.27 20.64 -27.54
CA HIS A 736 -25.68 20.94 -27.20
C HIS A 736 -25.93 21.22 -25.73
N TYR A 737 -25.05 20.75 -24.85
CA TYR A 737 -25.17 20.94 -23.40
C TYR A 737 -24.54 22.26 -22.93
N LEU A 738 -23.74 22.91 -23.77
CA LEU A 738 -23.03 24.16 -23.48
C LEU A 738 -23.88 25.38 -23.82
N THR A 739 -23.90 26.40 -22.96
CA THR A 739 -24.55 27.69 -23.26
C THR A 739 -23.73 28.52 -24.27
N SER A 740 -24.32 29.58 -24.82
CA SER A 740 -23.58 30.50 -25.73
C SER A 740 -22.43 31.19 -25.02
N GLU A 741 -22.62 31.58 -23.74
CA GLU A 741 -21.56 32.17 -22.92
C GLU A 741 -20.41 31.18 -22.66
N GLN A 742 -20.71 29.92 -22.36
CA GLN A 742 -19.69 28.89 -22.15
C GLN A 742 -18.89 28.61 -23.43
N LEU A 743 -19.55 28.55 -24.58
CA LEU A 743 -18.85 28.43 -25.88
C LEU A 743 -17.97 29.65 -26.18
N PHE A 744 -18.43 30.87 -25.85
CA PHE A 744 -17.58 32.05 -25.99
C PHE A 744 -16.38 32.04 -25.06
N LYS A 745 -16.52 31.56 -23.80
CA LYS A 745 -15.38 31.37 -22.90
C LYS A 745 -14.33 30.42 -23.49
N LEU A 746 -14.77 29.27 -24.04
CA LEU A 746 -13.86 28.31 -24.68
C LEU A 746 -13.22 28.89 -25.95
N LEU A 747 -13.99 29.63 -26.76
CA LEU A 747 -13.51 30.35 -27.92
C LEU A 747 -12.43 31.37 -27.54
N ASP A 748 -12.63 32.15 -26.48
CA ASP A 748 -11.67 33.15 -26.03
C ASP A 748 -10.33 32.50 -25.63
N CYS A 749 -10.37 31.32 -24.99
CA CYS A 749 -9.16 30.53 -24.69
C CYS A 749 -8.39 30.14 -25.96
N LEU A 750 -9.12 29.64 -26.97
CA LEU A 750 -8.55 29.22 -28.25
C LEU A 750 -7.94 30.41 -29.00
N LEU A 751 -8.65 31.54 -29.05
CA LEU A 751 -8.18 32.74 -29.73
C LEU A 751 -6.98 33.37 -29.01
N GLU A 752 -6.93 33.35 -27.68
CA GLU A 752 -5.76 33.81 -26.92
C GLU A 752 -4.53 32.92 -27.22
N SER A 753 -4.70 31.60 -27.25
CA SER A 753 -3.65 30.65 -27.62
C SER A 753 -3.17 30.87 -29.07
N HIS A 754 -4.10 31.12 -30.00
CA HIS A 754 -3.78 31.49 -31.39
C HIS A 754 -2.96 32.79 -31.45
N CYS A 755 -3.42 33.86 -30.80
CA CYS A 755 -2.75 35.16 -30.80
C CYS A 755 -1.33 35.07 -30.24
N PHE A 756 -1.14 34.30 -29.16
CA PHE A 756 0.18 34.05 -28.61
C PHE A 756 1.09 33.30 -29.60
N ALA A 757 0.61 32.20 -30.18
CA ALA A 757 1.39 31.40 -31.13
C ALA A 757 1.75 32.21 -32.39
N LYS A 758 0.81 33.00 -32.91
CA LYS A 758 1.02 33.96 -33.99
C LYS A 758 2.09 34.99 -33.66
N ALA A 759 2.02 35.61 -32.49
CA ALA A 759 3.01 36.60 -32.04
C ALA A 759 4.41 35.98 -31.92
N PHE A 760 4.50 34.75 -31.40
CA PHE A 760 5.76 34.02 -31.29
C PHE A 760 6.33 33.65 -32.67
N ASN A 761 5.52 33.08 -33.56
CA ASN A 761 5.95 32.65 -34.89
C ASN A 761 6.40 33.83 -35.77
N SER A 762 5.73 34.98 -35.64
CA SER A 762 6.05 36.23 -36.34
C SER A 762 7.34 36.89 -35.82
N ASN A 763 7.74 36.64 -34.57
CA ASN A 763 8.91 37.26 -33.96
C ASN A 763 10.21 36.48 -34.30
N ASN A 764 10.75 36.77 -35.48
CA ASN A 764 11.93 36.11 -36.01
C ASN A 764 13.17 36.26 -35.10
N ASP A 765 13.33 37.41 -34.47
CA ASP A 765 14.45 37.74 -33.58
C ASP A 765 14.38 36.94 -32.28
N GLN A 766 13.21 36.90 -31.63
CA GLN A 766 13.00 36.15 -30.40
C GLN A 766 13.25 34.66 -30.60
N ARG A 767 12.75 34.09 -31.71
CA ARG A 767 12.97 32.69 -32.06
C ARG A 767 14.44 32.38 -32.30
N THR A 768 15.18 33.32 -32.91
CA THR A 768 16.63 33.19 -33.13
C THR A 768 17.40 33.23 -31.82
N LEU A 769 17.00 34.11 -30.90
CA LEU A 769 17.59 34.25 -29.56
C LEU A 769 17.42 32.96 -28.74
N LEU A 770 16.20 32.40 -28.69
CA LEU A 770 15.92 31.13 -28.00
C LEU A 770 16.64 29.94 -28.64
N TRP A 771 16.74 29.92 -29.98
CA TRP A 771 17.49 28.89 -30.69
C TRP A 771 18.98 28.92 -30.32
N LYS A 772 19.60 30.12 -30.32
CA LYS A 772 21.00 30.30 -29.89
C LYS A 772 21.21 29.92 -28.42
N ALA A 773 20.21 30.13 -27.57
CA ALA A 773 20.23 29.72 -26.17
C ALA A 773 20.07 28.20 -25.96
N GLY A 774 19.73 27.45 -27.02
CA GLY A 774 19.58 26.00 -26.95
C GLY A 774 18.20 25.52 -26.50
N PHE A 775 17.16 26.36 -26.55
CA PHE A 775 15.79 26.00 -26.16
C PHE A 775 15.27 24.73 -26.84
N LYS A 776 15.61 24.51 -28.13
CA LYS A 776 15.18 23.34 -28.92
C LYS A 776 16.30 22.68 -29.74
N GLY A 777 17.55 22.82 -29.30
CA GLY A 777 18.71 22.18 -29.94
C GLY A 777 18.89 22.54 -31.43
N LYS A 778 18.60 21.57 -32.32
CA LYS A 778 19.05 21.59 -33.74
C LYS A 778 18.24 22.47 -34.69
N SER A 779 17.03 22.89 -34.33
CA SER A 779 16.18 23.70 -35.20
C SER A 779 15.54 24.87 -34.47
N LYS A 780 15.19 25.90 -35.24
CA LYS A 780 14.50 27.07 -34.73
C LYS A 780 13.11 26.68 -34.20
N PRO A 781 12.74 27.06 -32.97
CA PRO A 781 11.43 26.71 -32.41
C PRO A 781 10.31 27.39 -33.20
N ASN A 782 9.16 26.72 -33.29
CA ASN A 782 7.93 27.24 -33.88
C ASN A 782 6.73 26.65 -33.13
N LEU A 783 5.58 27.32 -33.22
CA LEU A 783 4.29 26.90 -32.65
C LEU A 783 3.22 26.81 -33.75
N LEU A 784 3.57 26.36 -34.96
CA LEU A 784 2.68 26.35 -36.12
C LEU A 784 1.41 25.53 -35.88
N LYS A 785 1.54 24.33 -35.31
CA LYS A 785 0.38 23.49 -34.93
C LYS A 785 -0.52 24.15 -33.88
N GLN A 786 0.06 24.78 -32.87
CA GLN A 786 -0.73 25.49 -31.86
C GLN A 786 -1.48 26.66 -32.50
N GLU A 787 -0.82 27.42 -33.39
CA GLU A 787 -1.41 28.54 -34.14
C GLU A 787 -2.58 28.10 -35.02
N THR A 788 -2.42 27.03 -35.81
CA THR A 788 -3.43 26.60 -36.78
C THR A 788 -4.55 25.79 -36.14
N SER A 789 -4.26 24.88 -35.20
CA SER A 789 -5.27 24.05 -34.55
C SER A 789 -6.20 24.86 -33.63
N SER A 790 -5.67 25.83 -32.88
CA SER A 790 -6.49 26.68 -32.02
C SER A 790 -7.50 27.51 -32.82
N LEU A 791 -7.04 28.10 -33.92
CA LEU A 791 -7.89 28.87 -34.83
C LEU A 791 -8.89 27.97 -35.57
N ALA A 792 -8.48 26.78 -36.01
CA ALA A 792 -9.39 25.82 -36.65
C ALA A 792 -10.54 25.44 -35.70
N CYS A 793 -10.22 25.08 -34.45
CA CYS A 793 -11.23 24.76 -33.45
C CYS A 793 -12.16 25.95 -33.17
N GLY A 794 -11.60 27.16 -32.99
CA GLY A 794 -12.38 28.38 -32.78
C GLY A 794 -13.33 28.70 -33.95
N LEU A 795 -12.86 28.51 -35.19
CA LEU A 795 -13.70 28.66 -36.39
C LEU A 795 -14.81 27.61 -36.43
N ARG A 796 -14.55 26.34 -36.08
CA ARG A 796 -15.59 25.31 -36.02
C ARG A 796 -16.69 25.68 -35.02
N ILE A 797 -16.31 26.16 -33.83
CA ILE A 797 -17.27 26.62 -32.80
C ILE A 797 -18.13 27.75 -33.37
N LEU A 798 -17.49 28.80 -33.89
CA LEU A 798 -18.17 29.97 -34.43
C LEU A 798 -19.10 29.60 -35.60
N PHE A 799 -18.63 28.83 -36.58
CA PHE A 799 -19.46 28.41 -37.71
C PHE A 799 -20.63 27.51 -37.27
N ARG A 800 -20.40 26.61 -36.30
CA ARG A 800 -21.47 25.76 -35.76
C ARG A 800 -22.54 26.61 -35.08
N MET A 801 -22.15 27.53 -34.19
CA MET A 801 -23.05 28.48 -33.55
C MET A 801 -23.81 29.34 -34.56
N TYR A 802 -23.14 29.75 -35.64
CA TYR A 802 -23.76 30.57 -36.67
C TYR A 802 -24.81 29.79 -37.47
N THR A 803 -24.62 28.49 -37.70
CA THR A 803 -25.60 27.64 -38.39
C THR A 803 -26.70 27.07 -37.48
N ASP A 804 -26.54 27.20 -36.16
CA ASP A 804 -27.46 26.62 -35.18
C ASP A 804 -28.64 27.56 -34.88
N GLU A 805 -29.83 27.10 -35.25
CA GLU A 805 -31.10 27.80 -35.06
C GLU A 805 -31.49 27.98 -33.59
N ARG A 806 -30.90 27.21 -32.66
CA ARG A 806 -31.16 27.35 -31.22
C ARG A 806 -30.45 28.55 -30.59
N ARG A 807 -29.46 29.14 -31.29
CA ARG A 807 -28.59 30.21 -30.77
C ARG A 807 -28.75 31.54 -31.51
N ARG A 808 -29.97 31.83 -31.96
CA ARG A 808 -30.29 33.05 -32.74
C ARG A 808 -29.93 34.34 -32.01
N ASP A 809 -30.10 34.35 -30.70
CA ASP A 809 -29.74 35.43 -29.78
C ASP A 809 -28.25 35.79 -29.85
N ALA A 810 -27.38 34.81 -30.11
CA ALA A 810 -25.93 35.00 -30.21
C ALA A 810 -25.44 35.30 -31.63
N TRP A 811 -26.29 35.21 -32.66
CA TRP A 811 -25.84 35.28 -34.07
C TRP A 811 -25.17 36.60 -34.45
N GLU A 812 -25.63 37.74 -33.95
CA GLU A 812 -25.02 39.05 -34.24
C GLU A 812 -23.57 39.10 -33.72
N GLU A 813 -23.37 38.64 -32.49
CA GLU A 813 -22.05 38.57 -31.85
C GLU A 813 -21.15 37.54 -32.54
N VAL A 814 -21.69 36.36 -32.90
CA VAL A 814 -20.96 35.34 -33.68
C VAL A 814 -20.54 35.88 -35.04
N GLN A 815 -21.44 36.58 -35.76
CA GLN A 815 -21.13 37.19 -37.06
C GLN A 815 -20.01 38.22 -36.93
N ARG A 816 -20.09 39.12 -35.94
CA ARG A 816 -19.06 40.13 -35.66
C ARG A 816 -17.70 39.48 -35.40
N ARG A 817 -17.65 38.43 -34.57
CA ARG A 817 -16.42 37.68 -34.26
C ARG A 817 -15.87 36.95 -35.49
N LEU A 818 -16.72 36.24 -36.25
CA LEU A 818 -16.31 35.56 -37.50
C LEU A 818 -15.72 36.53 -38.51
N LEU A 819 -16.37 37.68 -38.74
CA LEU A 819 -15.88 38.70 -39.68
C LEU A 819 -14.48 39.19 -39.28
N ASN A 820 -14.27 39.47 -38.01
CA ASN A 820 -12.97 39.94 -37.51
C ASN A 820 -11.90 38.86 -37.60
N VAL A 821 -12.18 37.67 -37.05
CA VAL A 821 -11.22 36.55 -36.97
C VAL A 821 -10.81 36.10 -38.37
N CYS A 822 -11.76 35.91 -39.30
CA CYS A 822 -11.44 35.49 -40.66
C CYS A 822 -10.71 36.57 -41.47
N SER A 823 -11.10 37.85 -41.32
CA SER A 823 -10.37 38.95 -41.98
C SER A 823 -8.93 39.04 -41.50
N GLU A 824 -8.70 38.91 -40.20
CA GLU A 824 -7.36 38.93 -39.62
C GLU A 824 -6.55 37.69 -40.05
N ALA A 825 -7.18 36.51 -40.07
CA ALA A 825 -6.57 35.26 -40.51
C ALA A 825 -6.09 35.34 -41.97
N ILE A 826 -6.91 35.84 -42.89
CA ILE A 826 -6.51 36.02 -44.29
C ILE A 826 -5.41 37.09 -44.40
N SER A 827 -5.58 38.23 -43.75
CA SER A 827 -4.59 39.32 -43.79
C SER A 827 -3.23 38.84 -43.29
N TYR A 828 -3.23 38.00 -42.25
CA TYR A 828 -2.02 37.40 -41.73
C TYR A 828 -1.41 36.39 -42.70
N PHE A 829 -2.21 35.51 -43.32
CA PHE A 829 -1.75 34.58 -44.35
C PHE A 829 -1.05 35.31 -45.52
N LEU A 830 -1.62 36.43 -45.98
CA LEU A 830 -1.04 37.27 -47.03
C LEU A 830 0.32 37.87 -46.62
N ALA A 831 0.51 38.17 -45.33
CA ALA A 831 1.75 38.72 -44.78
C ALA A 831 2.83 37.67 -44.50
N LEU A 832 2.49 36.37 -44.50
CA LEU A 832 3.47 35.29 -44.27
C LEU A 832 4.48 35.26 -45.40
N THR A 833 5.78 35.24 -45.10
CA THR A 833 6.86 35.16 -46.10
C THR A 833 7.40 33.75 -46.30
N SER A 834 7.20 32.85 -45.32
CA SER A 834 7.71 31.48 -45.33
C SER A 834 6.72 30.53 -46.03
N GLU A 835 7.20 29.79 -47.03
CA GLU A 835 6.41 28.81 -47.78
C GLU A 835 5.90 27.67 -46.88
N SER A 836 6.74 27.14 -46.00
CA SER A 836 6.33 26.09 -45.05
C SER A 836 5.31 26.58 -44.01
N HIS A 837 5.36 27.85 -43.62
CA HIS A 837 4.33 28.46 -42.78
C HIS A 837 3.00 28.56 -43.54
N ARG A 838 3.03 29.00 -44.80
CA ARG A 838 1.83 29.04 -45.65
C ARG A 838 1.24 27.66 -45.89
N GLU A 839 2.08 26.64 -46.10
CA GLU A 839 1.63 25.26 -46.26
C GLU A 839 0.83 24.77 -45.05
N ALA A 840 1.31 25.07 -43.82
CA ALA A 840 0.60 24.72 -42.58
C ALA A 840 -0.79 25.38 -42.46
N TRP A 841 -1.02 26.50 -43.14
CA TRP A 841 -2.30 27.24 -43.16
C TRP A 841 -3.32 26.71 -44.19
N THR A 842 -2.91 25.81 -45.08
CA THR A 842 -3.75 25.32 -46.18
C THR A 842 -5.08 24.73 -45.69
N ASN A 843 -5.03 23.82 -44.71
CA ASN A 843 -6.24 23.17 -44.17
C ASN A 843 -7.17 24.17 -43.48
N LEU A 844 -6.60 25.19 -42.85
CA LEU A 844 -7.37 26.24 -42.19
C LEU A 844 -8.12 27.11 -43.21
N LEU A 845 -7.48 27.46 -44.32
CA LEU A 845 -8.12 28.18 -45.43
C LEU A 845 -9.22 27.34 -46.10
N LEU A 846 -8.99 26.03 -46.27
CA LEU A 846 -10.01 25.11 -46.79
C LEU A 846 -11.22 25.03 -45.86
N LEU A 847 -11.00 24.88 -44.55
CA LEU A 847 -12.06 24.89 -43.54
C LEU A 847 -12.86 26.19 -43.62
N PHE A 848 -12.18 27.34 -43.58
CA PHE A 848 -12.80 28.66 -43.67
C PHE A 848 -13.65 28.81 -44.94
N LEU A 849 -13.06 28.62 -46.12
CA LEU A 849 -13.75 28.85 -47.39
C LEU A 849 -14.93 27.88 -47.56
N THR A 850 -14.76 26.62 -47.17
CA THR A 850 -15.82 25.60 -47.28
C THR A 850 -16.97 25.89 -46.34
N LYS A 851 -16.70 26.37 -45.12
CA LYS A 851 -17.76 26.73 -44.16
C LYS A 851 -18.50 27.99 -44.58
N VAL A 852 -17.82 29.02 -45.06
CA VAL A 852 -18.50 30.22 -45.59
C VAL A 852 -19.35 29.87 -46.81
N LEU A 853 -18.92 28.94 -47.66
CA LEU A 853 -19.73 28.44 -48.78
C LEU A 853 -21.00 27.68 -48.35
N LYS A 854 -21.15 27.28 -47.09
CA LYS A 854 -22.31 26.55 -46.57
C LYS A 854 -23.31 27.43 -45.80
N ILE A 855 -22.99 28.69 -45.47
CA ILE A 855 -23.92 29.59 -44.76
C ILE A 855 -25.02 30.14 -45.69
N SER A 856 -26.12 30.67 -45.15
CA SER A 856 -27.24 31.24 -45.93
C SER A 856 -26.83 32.44 -46.79
N ASP A 857 -27.59 32.75 -47.83
CA ASP A 857 -27.24 33.79 -48.81
C ASP A 857 -27.14 35.19 -48.19
N GLU A 858 -28.04 35.57 -47.28
CA GLU A 858 -27.99 36.87 -46.60
C GLU A 858 -26.70 37.06 -45.79
N ARG A 859 -26.29 36.01 -45.08
CA ARG A 859 -25.04 36.01 -44.31
C ARG A 859 -23.82 35.95 -45.21
N PHE A 860 -23.90 35.14 -46.27
CA PHE A 860 -22.86 35.06 -47.28
C PHE A 860 -22.56 36.43 -47.88
N LYS A 861 -23.56 37.29 -48.12
CA LYS A 861 -23.33 38.68 -48.57
C LYS A 861 -22.42 39.44 -47.62
N ALA A 862 -22.71 39.44 -46.32
CA ALA A 862 -21.90 40.14 -45.32
C ALA A 862 -20.44 39.65 -45.29
N HIS A 863 -20.24 38.33 -45.33
CA HIS A 863 -18.91 37.72 -45.34
C HIS A 863 -18.17 37.96 -46.67
N ALA A 864 -18.83 37.76 -47.80
CA ALA A 864 -18.25 37.98 -49.13
C ALA A 864 -17.82 39.44 -49.31
N SER A 865 -18.67 40.42 -48.94
CA SER A 865 -18.33 41.84 -49.02
C SER A 865 -17.09 42.20 -48.19
N ARG A 866 -16.91 41.55 -47.03
CA ARG A 866 -15.75 41.81 -46.16
C ARG A 866 -14.47 41.14 -46.66
N TYR A 867 -14.56 39.92 -47.18
CA TYR A 867 -13.39 39.12 -47.55
C TYR A 867 -12.94 39.33 -49.00
N TYR A 868 -13.81 39.82 -49.88
CA TYR A 868 -13.55 39.91 -51.33
C TYR A 868 -12.20 40.55 -51.68
N PRO A 869 -11.82 41.75 -51.16
CA PRO A 869 -10.51 42.33 -51.50
C PRO A 869 -9.35 41.43 -51.10
N LEU A 870 -9.43 40.82 -49.92
CA LEU A 870 -8.38 39.94 -49.40
C LEU A 870 -8.27 38.64 -50.20
N LEU A 871 -9.39 38.07 -50.63
CA LEU A 871 -9.40 36.86 -51.47
C LEU A 871 -8.85 37.14 -52.88
N CYS A 872 -9.01 38.35 -53.40
CA CYS A 872 -8.38 38.76 -54.66
C CYS A 872 -6.85 38.79 -54.52
N GLU A 873 -6.33 39.30 -53.40
CA GLU A 873 -4.89 39.26 -53.12
C GLU A 873 -4.39 37.81 -52.96
N ILE A 874 -5.18 36.90 -52.35
CA ILE A 874 -4.81 35.47 -52.23
C ILE A 874 -4.52 34.85 -53.62
N MET A 875 -5.22 35.26 -54.68
CA MET A 875 -5.02 34.71 -56.03
C MET A 875 -3.64 35.00 -56.63
N GLN A 876 -2.91 35.97 -56.09
CA GLN A 876 -1.55 36.30 -56.55
C GLN A 876 -0.52 35.26 -56.08
N PHE A 877 -0.87 34.38 -55.14
CA PHE A 877 -0.01 33.31 -54.65
C PHE A 877 -0.19 32.02 -55.44
N ASP A 878 0.85 31.18 -55.47
CA ASP A 878 0.74 29.82 -56.00
C ASP A 878 0.05 28.90 -54.97
N LEU A 879 -1.24 28.66 -55.19
CA LEU A 879 -2.10 27.88 -54.29
C LEU A 879 -2.19 26.43 -54.74
N ILE A 880 -2.40 25.49 -53.83
CA ILE A 880 -2.70 24.10 -54.22
C ILE A 880 -4.03 24.00 -55.00
N PRO A 881 -4.20 23.01 -55.90
CA PRO A 881 -5.40 22.85 -56.72
C PRO A 881 -6.71 22.90 -55.92
N GLU A 882 -6.74 22.29 -54.74
CA GLU A 882 -7.88 22.23 -53.83
C GLU A 882 -8.32 23.63 -53.38
N LEU A 883 -7.38 24.49 -52.99
CA LEU A 883 -7.68 25.88 -52.60
C LEU A 883 -8.19 26.69 -53.78
N ARG A 884 -7.60 26.53 -54.98
CA ARG A 884 -8.07 27.19 -56.20
C ARG A 884 -9.51 26.77 -56.54
N ALA A 885 -9.85 25.49 -56.38
CA ALA A 885 -11.18 24.96 -56.63
C ALA A 885 -12.23 25.56 -55.68
N VAL A 886 -11.93 25.65 -54.37
CA VAL A 886 -12.85 26.24 -53.40
C VAL A 886 -12.98 27.77 -53.57
N LEU A 887 -11.89 28.48 -53.88
CA LEU A 887 -11.92 29.91 -54.22
C LEU A 887 -12.77 30.18 -55.47
N ARG A 888 -12.65 29.34 -56.51
CA ARG A 888 -13.51 29.42 -57.70
C ARG A 888 -14.98 29.28 -57.33
N LYS A 889 -15.35 28.30 -56.50
CA LYS A 889 -16.72 28.12 -55.99
C LYS A 889 -17.20 29.36 -55.23
N PHE A 890 -16.34 30.00 -54.44
CA PHE A 890 -16.63 31.24 -53.72
C PHE A 890 -16.98 32.39 -54.67
N TYR A 891 -16.16 32.65 -55.69
CA TYR A 891 -16.41 33.71 -56.67
C TYR A 891 -17.65 33.46 -57.53
N LEU A 892 -17.90 32.21 -57.93
CA LEU A 892 -19.13 31.85 -58.64
C LEU A 892 -20.37 32.08 -57.77
N ARG A 893 -20.30 31.77 -56.47
CA ARG A 893 -21.39 32.05 -55.53
C ARG A 893 -21.63 33.55 -55.36
N ILE A 894 -20.59 34.38 -55.33
CA ILE A 894 -20.73 35.85 -55.37
C ILE A 894 -21.52 36.28 -56.61
N GLY A 895 -21.20 35.71 -57.77
CA GLY A 895 -21.89 35.99 -59.04
C GLY A 895 -23.41 35.78 -58.93
N ILE A 896 -23.83 34.69 -58.30
CA ILE A 896 -25.24 34.32 -58.10
C ILE A 896 -25.90 35.20 -57.02
N VAL A 897 -25.28 35.29 -55.84
CA VAL A 897 -25.89 35.93 -54.65
C VAL A 897 -25.98 37.45 -54.77
N PHE A 898 -25.04 38.09 -55.46
CA PHE A 898 -25.06 39.53 -55.76
C PHE A 898 -25.67 39.86 -57.13
N HIS A 899 -26.20 38.86 -57.85
CA HIS A 899 -26.81 39.01 -59.17
C HIS A 899 -25.88 39.68 -60.21
N ILE A 900 -24.59 39.34 -60.16
CA ILE A 900 -23.57 39.81 -61.11
C ILE A 900 -23.56 38.94 -62.39
N ALA A 901 -23.96 37.66 -62.31
CA ALA A 901 -24.09 36.76 -63.45
C ALA A 901 -25.33 35.85 -63.33
N GLN A 902 -26.03 35.58 -64.44
CA GLN A 902 -27.12 34.60 -64.53
C GLN A 902 -26.58 33.21 -64.89
N LEU A 903 -27.18 32.14 -64.32
CA LEU A 903 -26.83 30.75 -64.63
C LEU A 903 -27.05 30.47 -66.14
N PRO A 904 -26.22 29.64 -66.79
CA PRO A 904 -26.61 29.04 -68.06
C PRO A 904 -27.85 28.16 -67.82
N GLU A 905 -28.91 28.34 -68.61
CA GLU A 905 -30.04 27.41 -68.61
C GLU A 905 -29.54 25.97 -68.89
N PRO A 906 -30.04 24.94 -68.18
CA PRO A 906 -29.68 23.57 -68.51
C PRO A 906 -30.28 23.21 -69.87
N GLU A 907 -29.43 22.77 -70.80
CA GLU A 907 -29.85 22.27 -72.12
C GLU A 907 -30.98 21.22 -71.98
N ALA A 908 -32.07 21.47 -72.70
CA ALA A 908 -33.18 20.54 -72.84
C ALA A 908 -32.66 19.20 -73.40
N ARG A 909 -32.85 18.11 -72.65
CA ARG A 909 -32.62 16.75 -73.15
C ARG A 909 -33.56 16.48 -74.33
N PRO A 910 -33.08 15.88 -75.44
CA PRO A 910 -33.93 15.57 -76.57
C PRO A 910 -34.86 14.40 -76.25
N ASP A 911 -36.07 14.56 -76.77
CA ASP A 911 -37.21 13.66 -76.79
C ASP A 911 -36.84 12.22 -77.20
N ARG A 912 -37.16 11.24 -76.34
CA ARG A 912 -37.34 9.84 -76.76
C ARG A 912 -38.72 9.41 -76.29
N GLY A 913 -39.64 9.41 -77.25
CA GLY A 913 -41.02 9.03 -77.07
C GLY A 913 -41.26 7.55 -76.79
N ARG A 914 -42.46 7.33 -76.22
CA ARG A 914 -43.38 6.19 -76.34
C ARG A 914 -42.82 4.78 -76.12
N ALA A 915 -43.25 4.17 -75.01
CA ALA A 915 -43.86 2.84 -75.03
C ALA A 915 -44.90 2.72 -73.90
N GLU A 916 -46.06 2.17 -74.27
CA GLU A 916 -47.24 1.88 -73.45
C GLU A 916 -47.03 0.71 -72.46
N PRO A 917 -47.97 0.48 -71.51
CA PRO A 917 -47.77 -0.37 -70.34
C PRO A 917 -48.14 -1.83 -70.59
N VAL A 918 -47.42 -2.77 -69.96
CA VAL A 918 -47.87 -4.17 -69.82
C VAL A 918 -47.54 -4.68 -68.41
N THR A 919 -48.53 -5.42 -67.91
CA THR A 919 -48.85 -6.02 -66.62
C THR A 919 -47.95 -7.18 -66.15
N ASP A 920 -47.93 -7.35 -64.83
CA ASP A 920 -47.89 -8.56 -63.99
C ASP A 920 -47.12 -9.81 -64.46
N THR A 921 -46.20 -10.28 -63.61
CA THR A 921 -46.06 -11.71 -63.26
C THR A 921 -45.25 -11.89 -61.96
N GLU A 922 -45.94 -12.43 -60.96
CA GLU A 922 -45.58 -13.49 -59.98
C GLU A 922 -44.13 -13.54 -59.45
N VAL A 923 -43.90 -13.26 -58.16
CA VAL A 923 -43.97 -14.20 -57.01
C VAL A 923 -43.07 -15.43 -57.17
N GLY A 924 -42.01 -15.44 -56.37
CA GLY A 924 -41.19 -16.61 -56.06
C GLY A 924 -40.54 -16.41 -54.70
N GLU A 925 -41.21 -16.90 -53.66
CA GLU A 925 -40.64 -17.15 -52.33
C GLU A 925 -39.46 -18.12 -52.43
N GLU A 926 -38.42 -17.94 -51.61
CA GLU A 926 -37.90 -19.04 -50.80
C GLU A 926 -37.10 -18.52 -49.60
N ALA A 927 -37.34 -19.19 -48.48
CA ALA A 927 -36.92 -18.88 -47.12
C ALA A 927 -35.64 -19.64 -46.71
N GLY A 928 -35.09 -19.27 -45.55
CA GLY A 928 -34.10 -20.01 -44.75
C GLY A 928 -33.19 -19.04 -44.01
N GLU A 929 -33.33 -18.78 -42.70
CA GLU A 929 -32.85 -19.63 -41.57
C GLU A 929 -31.36 -20.02 -41.74
N GLU A 930 -30.45 -19.99 -40.76
CA GLU A 930 -30.48 -19.78 -39.31
C GLU A 930 -29.01 -19.57 -38.85
N ALA A 931 -28.87 -19.24 -37.57
CA ALA A 931 -27.68 -19.07 -36.73
C ALA A 931 -26.43 -19.95 -36.99
N GLN A 932 -25.24 -19.33 -36.82
CA GLN A 932 -24.27 -19.66 -35.76
C GLN A 932 -23.27 -18.53 -35.54
#